data_AF-A0A1R3GXR4-F1
#
_entry.id   AF-A0A1R3GXR4-F1
#
_cell.length_a   1.000
_cell.length_b   1.000
_cell.length_c   1.000
_cell.angle_alpha   90.00
_cell.angle_beta   90.00
_cell.angle_gamma   90.00
#
_symmetry.space_group_name_H-M   'P 1'
#
loop_
_entity.id
_entity.type
_entity.pdbx_description
1 polymer ?
#
loop_
_entity_poly.entity_id
_entity_poly.type
_entity_poly.pdbx_seq_one_letter_code
_entity_poly.pdbx_strand_id
1 'polypeptide(L)'
;MKAGVGVEVFYEVYRLWVDFKIKMVTIGGKRLKLTIWDTAYWTNLVPRVVIDEYSCKGMVWSLLDQLLAGQERFGTLTSSYYRGAHGIILVYDVTRRETFTSLSEVWAKEVELYSTNHECIKILVGNKLDRDSERAVTREEGMALAEEHKCAFLECSAKTRENVHQCFKDLILKILEVPTLLEKGSAVGKKQILQQKQICKESKSNALFTVFAIMANGIDIFMDWNVSFSKSSSPFLTANQRVITINGMFPGPLINATTDDVIHVNVFNFLDEPLLFTWNGIQQRLNSWQDGVSGTNCPILPTANWTYVFLIKDQIGTFFYFPSIKFLKAAGGYGPIRINNNMNVVDVPFLKPEAEFDLLIGDWYAADYRYMRNMLEHNESAYDVLPATILMNGKAPCLDSLVYESFTVEKGKTYMFRISNVGSTLSLNFQIENHTMLLVETEGSYTNQITLNSLDIHVGQSYSVLVTADQNEADFYMVARPKFVDTSIIGLGVLHYSSSTTRASRSRVVGHEPDVFQPGFSIHQAISIRWNLTAGAARPVPQGSFNVTNVTLSQTFILQSSRAEVNSLQRFVVNNISYQTPYTPLKLADHLANGTSVYKLDSFPIQSVNAEAADGISVVTGNYRGWLEIVFENTYDIDSWHLDGYSFFVVGYGNGNWTPSSREDYNIIDPIVRSTIQVYPAGWTAVYVYLDNPGMWNLRSQNLMKWYMGEELYIRVYDADPNPAKEQPPPDNLLRCGIFK
;
A
#
# COMPACT_ATOMS: atom_id res chain seq x y z
N MET A 1 36.88 47.50 7.09
CA MET A 1 37.48 46.77 5.95
C MET A 1 37.51 45.30 6.30
N LYS A 2 36.94 44.48 5.40
CA LYS A 2 37.07 43.03 5.19
C LYS A 2 37.38 42.13 6.41
N ALA A 3 36.39 41.31 6.77
CA ALA A 3 36.61 39.95 7.28
C ALA A 3 35.90 38.99 6.34
N GLY A 4 36.65 38.04 5.78
CA GLY A 4 36.12 36.99 4.91
C GLY A 4 35.66 35.78 5.72
N VAL A 5 34.70 35.06 5.16
CA VAL A 5 34.45 33.64 5.45
C VAL A 5 34.21 32.99 4.08
N GLY A 6 35.05 32.01 3.76
CA GLY A 6 34.90 31.20 2.56
C GLY A 6 33.72 30.25 2.71
N VAL A 7 33.08 29.95 1.58
CA VAL A 7 32.16 28.82 1.46
C VAL A 7 32.68 27.96 0.32
N GLU A 8 32.94 26.71 0.67
CA GLU A 8 33.42 25.64 -0.19
C GLU A 8 32.45 25.37 -1.34
N VAL A 9 33.03 25.01 -2.48
CA VAL A 9 32.32 24.62 -3.70
C VAL A 9 31.90 23.16 -3.55
N PHE A 10 30.59 22.91 -3.51
CA PHE A 10 30.04 21.60 -3.89
C PHE A 10 29.41 21.71 -5.28
N TYR A 11 29.95 20.93 -6.21
CA TYR A 11 29.40 20.74 -7.54
C TYR A 11 28.23 19.77 -7.45
N GLU A 12 26.99 20.25 -7.63
CA GLU A 12 25.87 19.39 -7.99
C GLU A 12 25.21 19.87 -9.28
N VAL A 13 25.07 18.93 -10.20
CA VAL A 13 24.65 19.12 -11.59
C VAL A 13 23.12 19.01 -11.65
N TYR A 14 22.42 20.13 -11.81
CA TYR A 14 20.95 20.15 -11.93
C TYR A 14 20.52 20.17 -13.42
N ARG A 15 19.72 19.17 -13.87
CA ARG A 15 19.21 19.00 -15.25
C ARG A 15 17.72 18.63 -15.27
N LEU A 16 16.92 19.24 -16.16
CA LEU A 16 15.47 19.06 -16.30
C LEU A 16 15.06 18.14 -17.46
N TRP A 17 13.93 17.43 -17.31
CA TRP A 17 13.17 16.73 -18.36
C TRP A 17 11.76 17.33 -18.56
N VAL A 18 11.15 17.13 -19.75
CA VAL A 18 9.78 17.53 -20.15
C VAL A 18 8.83 16.33 -20.06
N ASP A 19 7.56 16.61 -19.81
CA ASP A 19 6.56 15.74 -19.22
C ASP A 19 5.34 15.52 -20.14
N PHE A 20 4.89 14.28 -20.30
CA PHE A 20 3.73 13.90 -21.13
C PHE A 20 2.45 13.91 -20.30
N LYS A 21 1.63 14.96 -20.39
CA LYS A 21 0.40 15.09 -19.58
C LYS A 21 -0.73 15.85 -20.25
N ILE A 22 -1.96 15.50 -19.85
CA ILE A 22 -3.11 16.41 -19.86
C ILE A 22 -3.03 17.27 -18.59
N LYS A 23 -2.94 18.59 -18.74
CA LYS A 23 -3.01 19.55 -17.65
C LYS A 23 -4.30 20.34 -17.73
N MET A 24 -5.05 20.37 -16.62
CA MET A 24 -6.24 21.20 -16.49
C MET A 24 -5.85 22.51 -15.83
N VAL A 25 -6.04 23.63 -16.53
CA VAL A 25 -5.64 24.96 -16.04
C VAL A 25 -6.87 25.84 -15.92
N THR A 26 -7.06 26.49 -14.76
CA THR A 26 -8.22 27.36 -14.54
C THR A 26 -7.84 28.81 -14.74
N ILE A 27 -8.39 29.45 -15.77
CA ILE A 27 -8.15 30.87 -16.08
C ILE A 27 -9.47 31.62 -16.02
N GLY A 28 -9.56 32.63 -15.14
CA GLY A 28 -10.78 33.46 -15.00
C GLY A 28 -12.05 32.64 -14.68
N GLY A 29 -11.92 31.57 -13.89
CA GLY A 29 -13.03 30.66 -13.55
C GLY A 29 -13.39 29.63 -14.61
N LYS A 30 -12.64 29.54 -15.72
CA LYS A 30 -12.84 28.55 -16.79
C LYS A 30 -11.74 27.50 -16.80
N ARG A 31 -12.10 26.22 -16.89
CA ARG A 31 -11.17 25.09 -16.97
C ARG A 31 -10.75 24.84 -18.42
N LEU A 32 -9.45 24.94 -18.68
CA LEU A 32 -8.81 24.67 -19.97
C LEU A 32 -8.05 23.34 -19.92
N LYS A 33 -8.07 22.58 -21.01
CA LYS A 33 -7.36 21.30 -21.17
C LYS A 33 -6.14 21.50 -22.08
N LEU A 34 -4.93 21.37 -21.53
CA LEU A 34 -3.63 21.53 -22.17
C LEU A 34 -2.94 20.17 -22.33
N THR A 35 -2.28 19.89 -23.46
CA THR A 35 -1.54 18.64 -23.67
C THR A 35 -0.11 18.92 -24.17
N ILE A 36 0.92 18.26 -23.63
CA ILE A 36 2.34 18.48 -23.95
C ILE A 36 2.98 17.16 -24.41
N TRP A 37 3.82 17.20 -25.46
CA TRP A 37 4.50 16.02 -26.03
C TRP A 37 6.01 16.28 -26.29
N ASP A 38 6.87 15.33 -25.88
CA ASP A 38 8.31 15.31 -26.19
C ASP A 38 8.66 14.03 -27.01
N THR A 39 9.75 14.01 -27.77
CA THR A 39 10.17 12.87 -28.61
C THR A 39 11.58 12.36 -28.27
N ALA A 40 12.22 12.89 -27.24
CA ALA A 40 13.60 12.61 -26.90
C ALA A 40 13.79 11.42 -25.89
N TYR A 41 14.35 10.27 -26.29
CA TYR A 41 14.70 9.14 -25.37
C TYR A 41 16.16 9.14 -24.84
N TRP A 42 16.32 8.73 -23.56
CA TRP A 42 17.45 8.19 -22.74
C TRP A 42 18.76 8.99 -22.42
N THR A 43 18.99 9.27 -21.13
CA THR A 43 20.06 8.72 -20.23
C THR A 43 20.07 9.44 -18.86
N ASN A 44 20.07 8.63 -17.79
CA ASN A 44 20.45 8.84 -16.37
C ASN A 44 20.54 10.28 -15.77
N LEU A 45 19.99 10.41 -14.55
CA LEU A 45 20.10 11.49 -13.54
C LEU A 45 19.02 12.60 -13.62
N VAL A 46 18.21 12.79 -12.56
CA VAL A 46 17.06 13.73 -12.55
C VAL A 46 16.92 14.50 -11.23
N PRO A 47 17.04 15.83 -11.23
CA PRO A 47 16.34 16.72 -10.29
C PRO A 47 15.25 17.62 -10.94
N ARG A 48 14.25 18.00 -10.12
CA ARG A 48 12.99 18.70 -10.45
C ARG A 48 13.17 20.24 -10.53
N VAL A 49 12.38 20.94 -11.35
CA VAL A 49 12.29 22.42 -11.30
C VAL A 49 10.87 22.86 -10.99
N VAL A 50 10.79 23.69 -9.95
CA VAL A 50 9.63 24.47 -9.53
C VAL A 50 9.58 25.74 -10.40
N ILE A 51 8.42 26.05 -10.96
CA ILE A 51 8.13 27.39 -11.49
C ILE A 51 7.65 28.22 -10.30
N ASP A 52 8.34 29.32 -9.98
CA ASP A 52 7.88 30.26 -8.95
C ASP A 52 6.47 30.77 -9.27
N GLU A 53 5.59 30.73 -8.26
CA GLU A 53 4.23 31.28 -8.33
C GLU A 53 4.28 32.80 -8.57
N TYR A 54 3.76 33.26 -9.70
CA TYR A 54 3.45 34.67 -9.90
C TYR A 54 1.94 34.88 -9.92
N SER A 55 1.44 35.55 -8.89
CA SER A 55 0.12 36.18 -8.88
C SER A 55 0.16 37.43 -9.74
N CYS A 56 -0.34 37.31 -10.98
CA CYS A 56 -0.86 38.47 -11.70
C CYS A 56 -2.38 38.51 -11.44
N LYS A 57 -2.80 39.33 -10.46
CA LYS A 57 -4.19 39.71 -10.13
C LYS A 57 -5.25 38.68 -10.58
N GLY A 58 -5.37 37.56 -9.85
CA GLY A 58 -6.49 36.63 -9.95
C GLY A 58 -6.31 35.41 -10.86
N MET A 59 -5.08 35.09 -11.29
CA MET A 59 -4.77 33.83 -12.00
C MET A 59 -3.75 33.02 -11.18
N VAL A 60 -4.14 31.82 -10.76
CA VAL A 60 -3.30 30.86 -10.01
C VAL A 60 -2.85 29.76 -10.97
N TRP A 61 -1.56 29.43 -10.98
CA TRP A 61 -0.97 28.37 -11.79
C TRP A 61 -0.44 27.26 -10.89
N SER A 62 -0.87 26.01 -11.08
CA SER A 62 -0.37 24.84 -10.35
C SER A 62 0.17 23.79 -11.33
N LEU A 63 1.43 23.35 -11.15
CA LEU A 63 2.04 22.22 -11.88
C LEU A 63 2.02 20.96 -11.02
N LEU A 64 1.51 19.84 -11.57
CA LEU A 64 1.54 18.51 -10.95
C LEU A 64 2.42 17.56 -11.80
N ASP A 65 3.35 16.82 -11.17
CA ASP A 65 4.18 15.79 -11.83
C ASP A 65 3.63 14.37 -11.62
N GLN A 66 3.75 13.52 -12.65
CA GLN A 66 3.41 12.10 -12.85
C GLN A 66 4.22 11.66 -14.10
N LEU A 67 4.71 10.42 -14.13
CA LEU A 67 5.46 9.84 -15.25
C LEU A 67 4.59 8.77 -15.93
N LEU A 68 4.85 8.50 -17.23
CA LEU A 68 4.40 7.38 -18.10
C LEU A 68 3.33 7.66 -19.18
N ALA A 69 3.54 8.59 -20.11
CA ALA A 69 2.67 8.71 -21.30
C ALA A 69 3.39 8.90 -22.67
N GLY A 70 4.67 8.54 -22.76
CA GLY A 70 5.49 8.76 -23.98
C GLY A 70 6.19 7.52 -24.54
N GLN A 71 5.62 6.31 -24.41
CA GLN A 71 6.15 5.15 -25.13
C GLN A 71 5.43 4.97 -26.47
N GLU A 72 6.17 4.67 -27.54
CA GLU A 72 5.64 4.10 -28.81
C GLU A 72 4.88 2.77 -28.60
N ARG A 73 4.86 2.23 -27.37
CA ARG A 73 4.18 1.00 -26.94
C ARG A 73 2.66 1.16 -26.67
N PHE A 74 2.05 2.29 -27.03
CA PHE A 74 0.64 2.59 -26.73
C PHE A 74 -0.13 3.23 -27.90
N GLY A 75 0.05 2.74 -29.13
CA GLY A 75 -0.66 3.26 -30.31
C GLY A 75 -2.19 3.33 -30.20
N THR A 76 -2.82 2.56 -29.30
CA THR A 76 -4.27 2.62 -29.02
C THR A 76 -4.65 3.68 -27.96
N LEU A 77 -3.74 4.10 -27.08
CA LEU A 77 -4.01 5.07 -26.00
C LEU A 77 -3.81 6.53 -26.43
N THR A 78 -2.96 6.80 -27.45
CA THR A 78 -2.60 8.15 -27.93
C THR A 78 -3.78 8.94 -28.47
N SER A 79 -4.72 8.30 -29.19
CA SER A 79 -5.88 8.98 -29.81
C SER A 79 -6.79 9.71 -28.80
N SER A 80 -6.89 9.20 -27.56
CA SER A 80 -7.72 9.79 -26.51
C SER A 80 -7.19 11.14 -25.99
N TYR A 81 -5.88 11.38 -26.11
CA TYR A 81 -5.20 12.56 -25.60
C TYR A 81 -5.32 13.79 -26.52
N TYR A 82 -5.45 13.58 -27.83
CA TYR A 82 -5.73 14.64 -28.80
C TYR A 82 -7.18 15.14 -28.74
N ARG A 83 -8.09 14.29 -28.24
CA ARG A 83 -9.52 14.60 -28.17
C ARG A 83 -9.81 15.75 -27.20
N GLY A 84 -10.31 16.85 -27.75
CA GLY A 84 -10.71 18.04 -27.01
C GLY A 84 -9.56 18.87 -26.41
N ALA A 85 -8.33 18.72 -26.91
CA ALA A 85 -7.21 19.59 -26.52
C ALA A 85 -7.47 21.04 -26.98
N HIS A 86 -7.21 22.02 -26.11
CA HIS A 86 -7.28 23.45 -26.47
C HIS A 86 -5.93 23.98 -26.95
N GLY A 87 -4.83 23.36 -26.50
CA GLY A 87 -3.49 23.63 -27.01
C GLY A 87 -2.55 22.43 -26.89
N ILE A 88 -1.58 22.38 -27.82
CA ILE A 88 -0.64 21.28 -28.02
C ILE A 88 0.78 21.85 -28.15
N ILE A 89 1.73 21.29 -27.39
CA ILE A 89 3.16 21.57 -27.56
C ILE A 89 3.85 20.34 -28.16
N LEU A 90 4.57 20.53 -29.26
CA LEU A 90 5.41 19.53 -29.92
C LEU A 90 6.87 19.86 -29.64
N VAL A 91 7.63 18.96 -29.03
CA VAL A 91 9.03 19.21 -28.65
C VAL A 91 9.98 18.28 -29.40
N TYR A 92 11.08 18.83 -29.92
CA TYR A 92 12.22 18.07 -30.44
C TYR A 92 13.52 18.56 -29.80
N ASP A 93 14.57 17.77 -29.94
CA ASP A 93 15.92 18.07 -29.46
C ASP A 93 16.76 18.68 -30.58
N VAL A 94 17.25 19.92 -30.41
CA VAL A 94 18.05 20.61 -31.45
C VAL A 94 19.35 19.90 -31.78
N THR A 95 19.83 19.01 -30.90
CA THR A 95 21.05 18.21 -31.09
C THR A 95 20.78 16.87 -31.79
N ARG A 96 19.51 16.49 -32.02
CA ARG A 96 19.15 15.19 -32.60
C ARG A 96 18.14 15.30 -33.74
N ARG A 97 18.64 15.19 -34.97
CA ARG A 97 17.84 15.23 -36.22
C ARG A 97 16.69 14.22 -36.22
N GLU A 98 16.90 13.01 -35.71
CA GLU A 98 15.88 11.96 -35.69
C GLU A 98 14.60 12.41 -34.95
N THR A 99 14.73 13.11 -33.81
CA THR A 99 13.59 13.62 -33.04
C THR A 99 12.78 14.68 -33.81
N PHE A 100 13.46 15.45 -34.66
CA PHE A 100 12.83 16.44 -35.54
C PHE A 100 12.13 15.78 -36.73
N THR A 101 12.74 14.77 -37.34
CA THR A 101 12.13 13.99 -38.43
C THR A 101 10.86 13.27 -37.95
N SER A 102 10.88 12.67 -36.76
CA SER A 102 9.70 12.01 -36.18
C SER A 102 8.51 12.96 -35.97
N LEU A 103 8.75 14.24 -35.65
CA LEU A 103 7.67 15.21 -35.49
C LEU A 103 6.87 15.44 -36.78
N SER A 104 7.56 15.52 -37.91
CA SER A 104 6.93 15.69 -39.23
C SER A 104 6.26 14.40 -39.71
N GLU A 105 6.96 13.27 -39.59
CA GLU A 105 6.53 12.02 -40.24
C GLU A 105 5.42 11.29 -39.49
N VAL A 106 5.36 11.42 -38.17
CA VAL A 106 4.47 10.67 -37.27
C VAL A 106 3.56 11.61 -36.50
N TRP A 107 4.11 12.47 -35.63
CA TRP A 107 3.32 13.17 -34.61
C TRP A 107 2.42 14.27 -35.17
N ALA A 108 2.87 15.03 -36.16
CA ALA A 108 2.04 16.03 -36.82
C ALA A 108 0.82 15.39 -37.51
N LYS A 109 1.02 14.23 -38.17
CA LYS A 109 -0.06 13.47 -38.81
C LYS A 109 -1.04 12.88 -37.79
N GLU A 110 -0.55 12.39 -36.64
CA GLU A 110 -1.43 11.91 -35.57
C GLU A 110 -2.27 13.04 -34.95
N VAL A 111 -1.68 14.22 -34.72
CA VAL A 111 -2.42 15.39 -34.24
C VAL A 111 -3.53 15.77 -35.22
N GLU A 112 -3.27 15.72 -36.52
CA GLU A 112 -4.27 15.97 -37.56
C GLU A 112 -5.34 14.89 -37.61
N LEU A 113 -4.97 13.62 -37.42
CA LEU A 113 -5.88 12.48 -37.52
C LEU A 113 -6.81 12.34 -36.30
N TYR A 114 -6.33 12.62 -35.10
CA TYR A 114 -7.04 12.32 -33.84
C TYR A 114 -7.54 13.55 -33.07
N SER A 115 -7.10 14.77 -33.40
CA SER A 115 -7.61 15.97 -32.74
C SER A 115 -9.05 16.26 -33.16
N THR A 116 -9.98 16.23 -32.20
CA THR A 116 -11.38 16.60 -32.43
C THR A 116 -11.63 18.11 -32.28
N ASN A 117 -10.58 18.90 -32.05
CA ASN A 117 -10.65 20.35 -31.97
C ASN A 117 -9.71 20.98 -33.00
N HIS A 118 -10.25 21.32 -34.17
CA HIS A 118 -9.47 21.87 -35.28
C HIS A 118 -8.97 23.30 -35.03
N GLU A 119 -9.46 23.98 -34.00
CA GLU A 119 -9.01 25.32 -33.58
C GLU A 119 -7.97 25.27 -32.44
N CYS A 120 -7.45 24.09 -32.10
CA CYS A 120 -6.42 23.96 -31.06
C CYS A 120 -5.13 24.74 -31.42
N ILE A 121 -4.58 25.45 -30.44
CA ILE A 121 -3.33 26.19 -30.63
C ILE A 121 -2.15 25.23 -30.54
N LYS A 122 -1.27 25.25 -31.55
CA LYS A 122 -0.08 24.39 -31.59
C LYS A 122 1.19 25.23 -31.45
N ILE A 123 2.17 24.76 -30.69
CA ILE A 123 3.52 25.32 -30.61
C ILE A 123 4.56 24.23 -30.81
N LEU A 124 5.48 24.42 -31.74
CA LEU A 124 6.69 23.65 -31.93
C LEU A 124 7.84 24.24 -31.10
N VAL A 125 8.55 23.38 -30.37
CA VAL A 125 9.64 23.76 -29.47
C VAL A 125 10.91 22.99 -29.78
N GLY A 126 11.98 23.72 -30.11
CA GLY A 126 13.33 23.18 -30.16
C GLY A 126 13.97 23.25 -28.77
N ASN A 127 14.16 22.11 -28.10
CA ASN A 127 14.74 22.01 -26.76
C ASN A 127 16.26 21.74 -26.80
N LYS A 128 16.95 21.99 -25.69
CA LYS A 128 18.43 21.94 -25.52
C LYS A 128 19.19 23.06 -26.22
N LEU A 129 18.62 24.27 -26.24
CA LEU A 129 19.31 25.48 -26.73
C LEU A 129 20.68 25.72 -26.05
N ASP A 130 20.88 25.22 -24.83
CA ASP A 130 22.17 25.28 -24.12
C ASP A 130 23.30 24.44 -24.76
N ARG A 131 22.99 23.60 -25.75
CA ARG A 131 23.93 22.77 -26.51
C ARG A 131 24.01 23.19 -27.98
N ASP A 132 23.97 24.49 -28.24
CA ASP A 132 24.00 25.06 -29.59
C ASP A 132 25.22 24.61 -30.43
N SER A 133 26.36 24.35 -29.78
CA SER A 133 27.57 23.83 -30.44
C SER A 133 27.41 22.41 -31.01
N GLU A 134 26.42 21.65 -30.54
CA GLU A 134 26.11 20.28 -30.98
C GLU A 134 24.83 20.23 -31.84
N ARG A 135 24.42 21.38 -32.37
CA ARG A 135 23.17 21.53 -33.11
C ARG A 135 23.18 20.68 -34.39
N ALA A 136 22.21 19.78 -34.47
CA ALA A 136 21.91 18.98 -35.65
C ALA A 136 20.71 19.53 -36.44
N VAL A 137 19.91 20.44 -35.85
CA VAL A 137 18.75 21.07 -36.48
C VAL A 137 18.84 22.59 -36.35
N THR A 138 18.92 23.27 -37.48
CA THR A 138 18.99 24.74 -37.55
C THR A 138 17.68 25.38 -37.12
N ARG A 139 17.76 26.64 -36.69
CA ARG A 139 16.57 27.41 -36.29
C ARG A 139 15.64 27.63 -37.48
N GLU A 140 16.22 27.82 -38.66
CA GLU A 140 15.52 27.98 -39.94
C GLU A 140 14.72 26.73 -40.30
N GLU A 141 15.28 25.53 -40.10
CA GLU A 141 14.55 24.26 -40.28
C GLU A 141 13.41 24.11 -39.27
N GLY A 142 13.62 24.50 -38.02
CA GLY A 142 12.57 24.56 -36.99
C GLY A 142 11.42 25.51 -37.36
N MET A 143 11.75 26.70 -37.86
CA MET A 143 10.76 27.68 -38.33
C MET A 143 10.01 27.19 -39.57
N ALA A 144 10.71 26.57 -40.54
CA ALA A 144 10.09 26.02 -41.73
C ALA A 144 9.07 24.91 -41.39
N LEU A 145 9.41 24.01 -40.48
CA LEU A 145 8.48 22.95 -40.02
C LEU A 145 7.28 23.55 -39.27
N ALA A 146 7.50 24.63 -38.51
CA ALA A 146 6.41 25.31 -37.83
C ALA A 146 5.44 26.01 -38.79
N GLU A 147 5.95 26.62 -39.86
CA GLU A 147 5.15 27.19 -40.94
C GLU A 147 4.36 26.11 -41.70
N GLU A 148 4.99 24.98 -42.01
CA GLU A 148 4.35 23.84 -42.66
C GLU A 148 3.13 23.33 -41.88
N HIS A 149 3.27 23.17 -40.56
CA HIS A 149 2.19 22.64 -39.70
C HIS A 149 1.33 23.72 -39.02
N LYS A 150 1.48 24.99 -39.42
CA LYS A 150 0.71 26.15 -38.91
C LYS A 150 0.76 26.27 -37.38
N CYS A 151 1.94 26.11 -36.79
CA CYS A 151 2.15 26.23 -35.34
C CYS A 151 3.12 27.37 -35.01
N ALA A 152 3.09 27.86 -33.77
CA ALA A 152 4.10 28.83 -33.33
C ALA A 152 5.43 28.13 -33.11
N PHE A 153 6.55 28.86 -33.21
CA PHE A 153 7.89 28.30 -32.98
C PHE A 153 8.61 29.02 -31.85
N LEU A 154 9.28 28.26 -30.98
CA LEU A 154 10.17 28.79 -29.95
C LEU A 154 11.31 27.82 -29.68
N GLU A 155 12.50 28.32 -29.37
CA GLU A 155 13.61 27.49 -28.87
C GLU A 155 13.78 27.70 -27.38
N CYS A 156 13.94 26.61 -26.65
CA CYS A 156 14.05 26.61 -25.20
C CYS A 156 15.30 25.83 -24.77
N SER A 157 15.83 26.18 -23.60
CA SER A 157 16.70 25.27 -22.85
C SER A 157 16.02 24.93 -21.55
N ALA A 158 15.62 23.66 -21.42
CA ALA A 158 15.18 23.14 -20.13
C ALA A 158 16.31 23.25 -19.07
N LYS A 159 17.58 23.14 -19.46
CA LYS A 159 18.72 23.21 -18.53
C LYS A 159 18.94 24.62 -17.96
N THR A 160 18.94 25.66 -18.80
CA THR A 160 19.16 27.06 -18.36
C THR A 160 17.86 27.77 -18.02
N ARG A 161 16.71 27.11 -18.25
CA ARG A 161 15.34 27.66 -18.12
C ARG A 161 15.02 28.76 -19.14
N GLU A 162 15.88 28.95 -20.14
CA GLU A 162 15.69 29.94 -21.18
C GLU A 162 14.44 29.61 -22.02
N ASN A 163 13.58 30.62 -22.21
CA ASN A 163 12.34 30.59 -22.98
C ASN A 163 11.25 29.57 -22.56
N VAL A 164 11.50 28.72 -21.56
CA VAL A 164 10.51 27.75 -21.06
C VAL A 164 9.25 28.45 -20.55
N HIS A 165 9.38 29.51 -19.75
CA HIS A 165 8.24 30.28 -19.25
C HIS A 165 7.47 30.98 -20.38
N GLN A 166 8.21 31.54 -21.35
CA GLN A 166 7.64 32.22 -22.49
C GLN A 166 6.81 31.27 -23.36
N CYS A 167 7.25 30.02 -23.53
CA CYS A 167 6.52 28.98 -24.26
C CYS A 167 5.10 28.76 -23.72
N PHE A 168 4.97 28.57 -22.40
CA PHE A 168 3.67 28.33 -21.77
C PHE A 168 2.78 29.57 -21.81
N LYS A 169 3.38 30.74 -21.55
CA LYS A 169 2.68 32.02 -21.60
C LYS A 169 2.09 32.28 -22.99
N ASP A 170 2.87 32.05 -24.05
CA ASP A 170 2.43 32.29 -25.43
C ASP A 170 1.33 31.31 -25.87
N LEU A 171 1.43 30.04 -25.47
CA LEU A 171 0.37 29.07 -25.72
C LEU A 171 -0.96 29.51 -25.10
N ILE A 172 -0.92 29.92 -23.84
CA ILE A 172 -2.11 30.31 -23.09
C ILE A 172 -2.72 31.60 -23.64
N LEU A 173 -1.91 32.62 -23.91
CA LEU A 173 -2.41 33.88 -24.48
C LEU A 173 -3.11 33.63 -25.82
N LYS A 174 -2.52 32.81 -26.68
CA LYS A 174 -3.13 32.42 -27.96
C LYS A 174 -4.42 31.63 -27.79
N ILE A 175 -4.53 30.75 -26.79
CA ILE A 175 -5.79 30.05 -26.49
C ILE A 175 -6.88 31.03 -26.05
N LEU A 176 -6.52 32.04 -25.24
CA LEU A 176 -7.44 33.07 -24.76
C LEU A 176 -7.91 34.03 -25.86
N GLU A 177 -7.15 34.17 -26.95
CA GLU A 177 -7.50 34.98 -28.11
C GLU A 177 -8.55 34.31 -29.01
N VAL A 178 -8.78 33.00 -28.88
CA VAL A 178 -9.76 32.25 -29.67
C VAL A 178 -11.08 32.10 -28.91
N PRO A 179 -12.15 32.85 -29.26
CA PRO A 179 -13.39 32.91 -28.47
C PRO A 179 -14.14 31.57 -28.42
N THR A 180 -14.07 30.78 -29.49
CA THR A 180 -14.73 29.46 -29.62
C THR A 180 -14.15 28.42 -28.65
N LEU A 181 -12.87 28.55 -28.27
CA LEU A 181 -12.22 27.74 -27.24
C LEU A 181 -12.70 28.07 -25.81
N LEU A 182 -13.43 29.17 -25.63
CA LEU A 182 -13.86 29.68 -24.31
C LEU A 182 -15.37 29.52 -24.03
N GLU A 183 -16.21 29.15 -25.00
CA GLU A 183 -17.67 29.22 -24.89
C GLU A 183 -18.41 27.95 -24.42
N LYS A 184 -17.73 26.81 -24.17
CA LYS A 184 -18.41 25.57 -23.69
C LYS A 184 -18.71 25.51 -22.18
N GLY A 185 -19.01 26.65 -21.55
CA GLY A 185 -19.45 26.74 -20.16
C GLY A 185 -20.49 27.85 -19.95
N SER A 186 -21.64 27.48 -19.38
CA SER A 186 -22.90 28.22 -19.17
C SER A 186 -22.92 29.76 -19.21
N ALA A 187 -23.96 30.26 -19.88
CA ALA A 187 -24.24 31.63 -20.29
C ALA A 187 -24.61 32.65 -19.17
N VAL A 188 -23.82 32.76 -18.10
CA VAL A 188 -24.03 33.78 -17.04
C VAL A 188 -22.97 34.90 -17.07
N GLY A 189 -21.86 34.72 -17.78
CA GLY A 189 -20.70 35.64 -17.71
C GLY A 189 -20.65 36.84 -18.66
N LYS A 190 -21.66 37.08 -19.51
CA LYS A 190 -21.53 38.10 -20.59
C LYS A 190 -21.63 39.57 -20.12
N LYS A 191 -21.96 39.86 -18.85
CA LYS A 191 -22.05 41.25 -18.33
C LYS A 191 -20.85 41.75 -17.50
N GLN A 192 -19.95 40.89 -17.04
CA GLN A 192 -18.81 41.32 -16.20
C GLN A 192 -17.52 41.66 -16.97
N ILE A 193 -17.39 41.23 -18.24
CA ILE A 193 -16.13 41.34 -18.99
C ILE A 193 -15.90 42.76 -19.56
N LEU A 194 -16.93 43.60 -19.70
CA LEU A 194 -16.73 44.98 -20.20
C LEU A 194 -16.25 45.98 -19.14
N GLN A 195 -16.38 45.70 -17.84
CA GLN A 195 -15.91 46.62 -16.78
C GLN A 195 -14.44 46.39 -16.36
N GLN A 196 -13.83 45.26 -16.71
CA GLN A 196 -12.47 44.92 -16.26
C GLN A 196 -11.33 45.34 -17.20
N LYS A 197 -11.62 45.81 -18.42
CA LYS A 197 -10.58 46.30 -19.36
C LYS A 197 -9.88 47.59 -18.89
N GLN A 198 -10.39 48.28 -17.88
CA GLN A 198 -9.90 49.61 -17.51
C GLN A 198 -8.95 49.64 -16.30
N ILE A 199 -8.82 48.54 -15.53
CA ILE A 199 -8.15 48.54 -14.22
C ILE A 199 -6.70 48.02 -14.28
N CYS A 200 -6.24 47.47 -15.41
CA CYS A 200 -4.90 46.85 -15.52
C CYS A 200 -3.76 47.79 -15.95
N LYS A 201 -3.90 49.11 -15.78
CA LYS A 201 -2.83 50.07 -16.18
C LYS A 201 -2.07 50.74 -15.03
N GLU A 202 -2.45 50.58 -13.77
CA GLU A 202 -1.75 51.27 -12.68
C GLU A 202 -1.57 50.38 -11.45
N SER A 203 -0.29 50.13 -11.11
CA SER A 203 0.27 50.24 -9.76
C SER A 203 1.48 49.31 -9.60
N LYS A 204 2.67 49.91 -9.62
CA LYS A 204 3.90 49.40 -9.03
C LYS A 204 3.90 49.85 -7.55
N SER A 205 4.08 48.95 -6.58
CA SER A 205 4.88 49.13 -5.36
C SER A 205 4.47 48.18 -4.23
N ASN A 206 5.48 47.48 -3.71
CA ASN A 206 5.71 46.96 -2.34
C ASN A 206 4.53 46.54 -1.45
N ALA A 207 4.37 45.22 -1.31
CA ALA A 207 3.88 44.59 -0.08
C ALA A 207 4.57 43.22 0.10
N LEU A 208 5.27 43.06 1.22
CA LEU A 208 5.90 41.81 1.65
C LEU A 208 4.77 40.87 2.12
N PHE A 209 4.45 39.84 1.33
CA PHE A 209 3.57 38.75 1.74
C PHE A 209 4.38 37.47 1.80
N THR A 210 4.63 36.98 3.01
CA THR A 210 5.16 35.64 3.25
C THR A 210 4.02 34.65 3.02
N VAL A 211 4.03 33.94 1.89
CA VAL A 211 3.12 32.83 1.59
C VAL A 211 3.92 31.53 1.73
N PHE A 212 3.54 30.69 2.69
CA PHE A 212 4.05 29.32 2.81
C PHE A 212 3.28 28.42 1.82
N ALA A 213 3.94 27.95 0.77
CA ALA A 213 3.44 26.88 -0.10
C ALA A 213 4.00 25.54 0.39
N ILE A 214 3.14 24.64 0.87
CA ILE A 214 3.52 23.28 1.28
C ILE A 214 3.38 22.36 0.06
N MET A 215 4.51 21.92 -0.50
CA MET A 215 4.55 20.85 -1.50
C MET A 215 4.50 19.48 -0.80
N ALA A 216 3.53 18.63 -1.12
CA ALA A 216 3.56 17.23 -0.70
C ALA A 216 4.50 16.43 -1.63
N ASN A 217 5.78 16.39 -1.26
CA ASN A 217 6.62 15.24 -1.59
C ASN A 217 6.39 14.19 -0.50
N GLY A 218 6.52 12.91 -0.84
CA GLY A 218 6.71 11.89 0.19
C GLY A 218 7.91 12.29 1.05
N ILE A 219 7.76 12.20 2.37
CA ILE A 219 8.81 12.54 3.33
C ILE A 219 9.53 11.27 3.78
N ASP A 220 10.79 11.42 4.16
CA ASP A 220 11.52 10.38 4.88
C ASP A 220 11.14 10.43 6.37
N ILE A 221 10.62 9.31 6.87
CA ILE A 221 10.24 9.11 8.28
C ILE A 221 11.30 8.20 8.91
N PHE A 222 12.04 8.72 9.89
CA PHE A 222 13.07 7.97 10.61
C PHE A 222 12.61 7.57 12.00
N MET A 223 12.79 6.30 12.36
CA MET A 223 12.46 5.77 13.67
C MET A 223 13.59 4.87 14.18
N ASP A 224 14.04 5.12 15.41
CA ASP A 224 14.94 4.22 16.13
C ASP A 224 14.15 3.36 17.11
N TRP A 225 14.30 2.04 17.00
CA TRP A 225 13.58 1.06 17.79
C TRP A 225 14.55 0.28 18.66
N ASN A 226 14.49 0.52 19.98
CA ASN A 226 15.19 -0.28 20.98
C ASN A 226 14.28 -1.42 21.41
N VAL A 227 14.58 -2.63 20.94
CA VAL A 227 13.75 -3.82 21.18
C VAL A 227 14.32 -4.62 22.34
N SER A 228 13.54 -4.75 23.41
CA SER A 228 13.99 -5.40 24.65
C SER A 228 12.84 -6.10 25.38
N PHE A 229 13.19 -7.05 26.25
CA PHE A 229 12.21 -7.65 27.16
C PHE A 229 11.92 -6.73 28.35
N SER A 230 10.63 -6.50 28.60
CA SER A 230 10.13 -5.85 29.81
C SER A 230 9.30 -6.83 30.64
N LYS A 231 9.50 -6.78 31.96
CA LYS A 231 8.63 -7.47 32.94
C LYS A 231 7.51 -6.57 33.46
N SER A 232 7.73 -5.25 33.49
CA SER A 232 6.74 -4.27 33.99
C SER A 232 5.59 -4.03 33.02
N SER A 233 5.74 -4.44 31.77
CA SER A 233 4.75 -4.27 30.70
C SER A 233 3.88 -5.52 30.49
N SER A 234 3.95 -6.51 31.39
CA SER A 234 3.09 -7.68 31.30
C SER A 234 1.61 -7.30 31.49
N PRO A 235 0.71 -7.69 30.57
CA PRO A 235 -0.73 -7.45 30.71
C PRO A 235 -1.32 -8.17 31.94
N PHE A 236 -0.63 -9.21 32.41
CA PHE A 236 -0.91 -9.93 33.64
C PHE A 236 0.20 -9.68 34.65
N LEU A 237 -0.17 -9.24 35.85
CA LEU A 237 0.75 -9.08 36.99
C LEU A 237 1.29 -10.44 37.53
N THR A 238 1.25 -11.53 36.75
CA THR A 238 1.88 -12.80 37.09
C THR A 238 3.39 -12.68 36.82
N ALA A 239 4.18 -12.85 37.89
CA ALA A 239 5.53 -12.29 38.06
C ALA A 239 6.65 -12.70 37.08
N ASN A 240 6.39 -13.51 36.04
CA ASN A 240 7.46 -14.17 35.26
C ASN A 240 7.36 -14.15 33.73
N GLN A 241 6.28 -13.67 33.09
CA GLN A 241 6.24 -13.58 31.62
C GLN A 241 7.05 -12.38 31.10
N ARG A 242 7.81 -12.60 30.02
CA ARG A 242 8.57 -11.55 29.34
C ARG A 242 7.78 -11.02 28.15
N VAL A 243 7.62 -9.70 28.09
CA VAL A 243 6.98 -9.03 26.95
C VAL A 243 8.04 -8.31 26.13
N ILE A 244 8.03 -8.50 24.82
CA ILE A 244 8.85 -7.71 23.89
C ILE A 244 8.23 -6.32 23.80
N THR A 245 9.03 -5.32 24.15
CA THR A 245 8.69 -3.91 24.05
C THR A 245 9.58 -3.23 23.02
N ILE A 246 9.04 -2.19 22.39
CA ILE A 246 9.76 -1.32 21.48
C ILE A 246 9.81 0.05 22.13
N ASN A 247 11.01 0.56 22.41
CA ASN A 247 11.19 1.80 23.17
C ASN A 247 10.46 1.79 24.53
N GLY A 248 10.38 0.63 25.17
CA GLY A 248 9.66 0.43 26.45
C GLY A 248 8.13 0.39 26.33
N MET A 249 7.59 0.47 25.11
CA MET A 249 6.14 0.44 24.85
C MET A 249 5.67 -0.96 24.45
N PHE A 250 4.48 -1.33 24.95
CA PHE A 250 3.69 -2.45 24.46
C PHE A 250 2.20 -2.08 24.48
N PRO A 251 1.48 -2.21 23.35
CA PRO A 251 1.97 -2.48 22.00
C PRO A 251 3.03 -1.48 21.52
N GLY A 252 3.74 -1.84 20.45
CA GLY A 252 4.78 -1.00 19.86
C GLY A 252 4.26 0.33 19.33
N PRO A 253 5.16 1.29 19.03
CA PRO A 253 4.80 2.62 18.54
C PRO A 253 4.06 2.57 17.20
N LEU A 254 3.14 3.52 16.99
CA LEU A 254 2.47 3.71 15.70
C LEU A 254 3.47 4.16 14.63
N ILE A 255 3.50 3.45 13.51
CA ILE A 255 4.07 3.97 12.26
C ILE A 255 2.96 4.74 11.55
N ASN A 256 3.06 6.07 11.56
CA ASN A 256 2.08 6.95 10.92
C ASN A 256 2.71 7.58 9.68
N ALA A 257 2.33 7.10 8.50
CA ALA A 257 2.84 7.57 7.23
C ALA A 257 1.70 8.03 6.31
N THR A 258 2.03 8.79 5.29
CA THR A 258 1.14 9.10 4.16
C THR A 258 1.60 8.30 2.94
N THR A 259 0.69 8.02 2.01
CA THR A 259 1.08 7.46 0.71
C THR A 259 2.25 8.24 0.11
N ASP A 260 3.17 7.52 -0.49
CA ASP A 260 4.45 7.93 -1.09
C ASP A 260 5.57 8.35 -0.13
N ASP A 261 5.35 8.30 1.20
CA ASP A 261 6.42 8.46 2.18
C ASP A 261 7.41 7.28 2.16
N VAL A 262 8.65 7.54 2.56
CA VAL A 262 9.71 6.53 2.74
C VAL A 262 9.94 6.34 4.22
N ILE A 263 9.81 5.10 4.70
CA ILE A 263 9.96 4.77 6.12
C ILE A 263 11.30 4.11 6.35
N HIS A 264 12.06 4.63 7.31
CA HIS A 264 13.33 4.10 7.79
C HIS A 264 13.17 3.66 9.24
N VAL A 265 13.19 2.35 9.49
CA VAL A 265 13.11 1.78 10.85
C VAL A 265 14.42 1.12 11.21
N ASN A 266 15.18 1.76 12.08
CA ASN A 266 16.44 1.24 12.59
C ASN A 266 16.20 0.44 13.88
N VAL A 267 16.32 -0.88 13.78
CA VAL A 267 16.00 -1.83 14.85
C VAL A 267 17.28 -2.23 15.57
N PHE A 268 17.40 -1.85 16.84
CA PHE A 268 18.44 -2.31 17.75
C PHE A 268 17.92 -3.51 18.55
N ASN A 269 18.56 -4.67 18.35
CA ASN A 269 18.16 -5.90 19.02
C ASN A 269 18.86 -6.04 20.39
N PHE A 270 18.16 -5.72 21.48
CA PHE A 270 18.61 -5.99 22.86
C PHE A 270 18.00 -7.26 23.46
N LEU A 271 17.39 -8.12 22.64
CA LEU A 271 17.00 -9.47 23.05
C LEU A 271 18.22 -10.38 23.11
N ASP A 272 18.11 -11.49 23.83
CA ASP A 272 19.08 -12.58 23.87
C ASP A 272 18.90 -13.60 22.72
N GLU A 273 18.04 -13.30 21.75
CA GLU A 273 17.77 -14.13 20.57
C GLU A 273 17.76 -13.31 19.27
N PRO A 274 18.02 -13.93 18.11
CA PRO A 274 17.92 -13.24 16.81
C PRO A 274 16.49 -12.74 16.54
N LEU A 275 16.40 -11.60 15.84
CA LEU A 275 15.15 -10.88 15.61
C LEU A 275 14.97 -10.48 14.14
N LEU A 276 13.72 -10.52 13.68
CA LEU A 276 13.25 -9.91 12.45
C LEU A 276 11.84 -9.36 12.67
N PHE A 277 11.50 -8.29 11.97
CA PHE A 277 10.15 -7.77 11.85
C PHE A 277 9.63 -7.94 10.43
N THR A 278 8.35 -8.31 10.32
CA THR A 278 7.58 -8.22 9.07
C THR A 278 6.50 -7.16 9.18
N TRP A 279 6.04 -6.69 8.02
CA TRP A 279 5.16 -5.53 7.84
C TRP A 279 3.85 -5.99 7.21
N ASN A 280 2.96 -6.55 8.02
CA ASN A 280 1.78 -7.29 7.56
C ASN A 280 0.91 -6.46 6.61
N GLY A 281 0.94 -6.82 5.32
CA GLY A 281 0.16 -6.19 4.26
C GLY A 281 0.87 -5.04 3.53
N ILE A 282 2.06 -4.61 3.96
CA ILE A 282 2.88 -3.65 3.21
C ILE A 282 3.45 -4.34 1.98
N GLN A 283 3.19 -3.77 0.80
CA GLN A 283 3.51 -4.43 -0.47
C GLN A 283 5.00 -4.46 -0.83
N GLN A 284 5.85 -3.72 -0.11
CA GLN A 284 7.31 -3.72 -0.32
C GLN A 284 7.68 -3.60 -1.81
N ARG A 285 7.06 -2.66 -2.54
CA ARG A 285 7.14 -2.60 -4.00
C ARG A 285 8.60 -2.57 -4.48
N LEU A 286 8.94 -3.54 -5.33
CA LEU A 286 10.26 -3.77 -5.92
C LEU A 286 11.34 -4.15 -4.90
N ASN A 287 11.02 -4.42 -3.63
CA ASN A 287 12.02 -4.52 -2.58
C ASN A 287 11.74 -5.61 -1.54
N SER A 288 11.78 -6.87 -1.98
CA SER A 288 11.66 -8.04 -1.09
C SER A 288 12.77 -8.14 -0.04
N TRP A 289 13.87 -7.36 -0.14
CA TRP A 289 14.92 -7.28 0.88
C TRP A 289 14.46 -6.64 2.20
N GLN A 290 13.29 -6.00 2.22
CA GLN A 290 12.77 -5.25 3.35
C GLN A 290 11.58 -5.95 4.02
N ASP A 291 11.23 -7.13 3.51
CA ASP A 291 10.07 -7.91 3.92
C ASP A 291 10.23 -8.50 5.34
N GLY A 292 11.44 -8.94 5.68
CA GLY A 292 11.81 -9.26 7.05
C GLY A 292 11.24 -10.57 7.59
N VAL A 293 11.23 -11.60 6.75
CA VAL A 293 10.93 -12.99 7.15
C VAL A 293 12.16 -13.87 6.92
N SER A 294 12.15 -15.10 7.43
CA SER A 294 13.33 -15.99 7.38
C SER A 294 13.81 -16.34 5.97
N GLY A 295 12.91 -16.33 4.97
CA GLY A 295 13.27 -16.57 3.58
C GLY A 295 13.86 -15.34 2.88
N THR A 296 13.65 -14.13 3.37
CA THR A 296 14.11 -12.89 2.73
C THR A 296 15.34 -12.28 3.41
N ASN A 297 15.42 -12.36 4.74
CA ASN A 297 16.41 -11.64 5.52
C ASN A 297 17.23 -12.55 6.46
N CYS A 298 18.52 -12.23 6.61
CA CYS A 298 19.30 -12.73 7.72
C CYS A 298 18.86 -12.03 9.02
N PRO A 299 18.73 -12.75 10.14
CA PRO A 299 18.20 -12.17 11.36
C PRO A 299 19.19 -11.20 12.02
N ILE A 300 18.65 -10.15 12.64
CA ILE A 300 19.41 -9.20 13.44
C ILE A 300 19.86 -9.92 14.70
N LEU A 301 21.17 -10.13 14.85
CA LEU A 301 21.72 -10.85 16.01
C LEU A 301 21.60 -10.00 17.29
N PRO A 302 21.63 -10.62 18.48
CA PRO A 302 21.71 -9.89 19.75
C PRO A 302 22.81 -8.84 19.71
N THR A 303 22.53 -7.65 20.25
CA THR A 303 23.39 -6.46 20.28
C THR A 303 23.71 -5.81 18.93
N ALA A 304 23.26 -6.40 17.81
CA ALA A 304 23.36 -5.80 16.49
C ALA A 304 22.15 -4.91 16.19
N ASN A 305 22.25 -4.16 15.09
CA ASN A 305 21.13 -3.41 14.53
C ASN A 305 21.02 -3.62 13.03
N TRP A 306 19.86 -3.26 12.49
CA TRP A 306 19.65 -3.17 11.05
C TRP A 306 18.54 -2.18 10.75
N THR A 307 18.65 -1.50 9.62
CA THR A 307 17.68 -0.49 9.18
C THR A 307 16.87 -1.02 8.01
N TYR A 308 15.57 -1.14 8.23
CA TYR A 308 14.58 -1.38 7.20
C TYR A 308 14.25 -0.08 6.48
N VAL A 309 14.17 -0.09 5.15
CA VAL A 309 13.86 1.09 4.34
C VAL A 309 12.85 0.74 3.26
N PHE A 310 11.63 1.26 3.35
CA PHE A 310 10.59 0.94 2.36
C PHE A 310 9.68 2.12 2.01
N LEU A 311 9.27 2.14 0.74
CA LEU A 311 8.44 3.18 0.14
C LEU A 311 6.97 2.76 0.18
N ILE A 312 6.11 3.61 0.72
CA ILE A 312 4.66 3.39 0.81
C ILE A 312 3.97 3.87 -0.46
N LYS A 313 4.31 3.29 -1.60
CA LYS A 313 3.81 3.76 -2.89
C LYS A 313 2.39 3.29 -3.18
N ASP A 314 1.51 4.25 -3.49
CA ASP A 314 0.11 4.04 -3.90
C ASP A 314 -0.75 3.25 -2.88
N GLN A 315 -0.25 3.03 -1.66
CA GLN A 315 -0.91 2.26 -0.62
C GLN A 315 -1.53 3.21 0.42
N ILE A 316 -2.65 2.80 1.01
CA ILE A 316 -3.33 3.45 2.13
C ILE A 316 -3.89 2.37 3.04
N GLY A 317 -4.38 2.74 4.23
CA GLY A 317 -5.19 1.85 5.06
C GLY A 317 -4.59 1.53 6.41
N THR A 318 -5.11 0.46 7.00
CA THR A 318 -4.75 -0.03 8.33
C THR A 318 -3.95 -1.33 8.22
N PHE A 319 -2.75 -1.34 8.79
CA PHE A 319 -1.83 -2.48 8.82
C PHE A 319 -1.16 -2.57 10.20
N PHE A 320 -0.27 -3.54 10.38
CA PHE A 320 0.50 -3.69 11.62
C PHE A 320 1.83 -4.41 11.32
N TYR A 321 2.78 -4.34 12.25
CA TYR A 321 4.04 -5.09 12.20
C TYR A 321 4.15 -6.02 13.38
N PHE A 322 5.01 -7.04 13.28
CA PHE A 322 5.30 -7.94 14.39
C PHE A 322 6.61 -8.75 14.17
N PRO A 323 7.19 -9.34 15.23
CA PRO A 323 8.36 -10.21 15.11
C PRO A 323 8.06 -11.51 14.35
N SER A 324 8.78 -11.78 13.26
CA SER A 324 8.42 -12.84 12.28
C SER A 324 9.08 -14.21 12.52
N ILE A 325 10.03 -14.32 13.45
CA ILE A 325 10.81 -15.55 13.66
C ILE A 325 10.75 -16.04 15.09
N LYS A 326 11.16 -17.30 15.31
CA LYS A 326 11.42 -17.87 16.64
C LYS A 326 10.22 -17.82 17.59
N PHE A 327 9.00 -17.78 17.05
CA PHE A 327 7.75 -17.66 17.80
C PHE A 327 7.67 -16.37 18.66
N LEU A 328 8.46 -15.34 18.32
CA LEU A 328 8.61 -14.12 19.13
C LEU A 328 7.32 -13.28 19.19
N LYS A 329 6.47 -13.30 18.15
CA LYS A 329 5.16 -12.63 18.14
C LYS A 329 4.29 -12.98 19.35
N ALA A 330 4.38 -14.21 19.86
CA ALA A 330 3.62 -14.65 21.05
C ALA A 330 4.03 -13.91 22.33
N ALA A 331 5.22 -13.29 22.34
CA ALA A 331 5.70 -12.44 23.43
C ALA A 331 5.42 -10.94 23.20
N GLY A 332 4.63 -10.58 22.18
CA GLY A 332 4.31 -9.20 21.86
C GLY A 332 5.22 -8.62 20.77
N GLY A 333 5.67 -7.38 20.98
CA GLY A 333 6.47 -6.65 19.98
C GLY A 333 5.70 -6.22 18.74
N TYR A 334 4.39 -6.40 18.67
CA TYR A 334 3.57 -5.93 17.56
C TYR A 334 3.10 -4.49 17.79
N GLY A 335 2.79 -3.77 16.71
CA GLY A 335 2.26 -2.42 16.76
C GLY A 335 1.59 -1.99 15.45
N PRO A 336 0.83 -0.88 15.47
CA PRO A 336 0.01 -0.46 14.34
C PRO A 336 0.83 0.26 13.27
N ILE A 337 0.37 0.15 12.02
CA ILE A 337 0.82 0.95 10.89
C ILE A 337 -0.41 1.62 10.29
N ARG A 338 -0.38 2.95 10.20
CA ARG A 338 -1.40 3.76 9.56
C ARG A 338 -0.81 4.41 8.32
N ILE A 339 -1.46 4.16 7.18
CA ILE A 339 -1.11 4.83 5.94
C ILE A 339 -2.26 5.73 5.52
N ASN A 340 -2.03 7.03 5.67
CA ASN A 340 -3.01 8.06 5.38
C ASN A 340 -3.11 8.32 3.89
N ASN A 341 -4.32 8.64 3.44
CA ASN A 341 -4.53 9.21 2.13
C ASN A 341 -4.11 10.69 2.14
N ASN A 342 -3.55 11.19 1.05
CA ASN A 342 -3.31 12.62 0.90
C ASN A 342 -4.63 13.34 0.59
N MET A 343 -5.38 13.70 1.64
CA MET A 343 -6.72 14.29 1.55
C MET A 343 -6.75 15.64 0.83
N ASN A 344 -5.61 16.30 0.65
CA ASN A 344 -5.52 17.52 -0.15
C ASN A 344 -5.60 17.25 -1.66
N VAL A 345 -5.51 15.98 -2.08
CA VAL A 345 -5.44 15.56 -3.48
C VAL A 345 -6.60 14.63 -3.84
N VAL A 346 -7.04 13.75 -2.92
CA VAL A 346 -8.06 12.73 -3.20
C VAL A 346 -9.04 12.64 -2.04
N ASP A 347 -10.33 12.87 -2.33
CA ASP A 347 -11.41 12.68 -1.37
C ASP A 347 -11.54 11.22 -0.94
N VAL A 348 -11.82 10.99 0.34
CA VAL A 348 -12.17 9.68 0.88
C VAL A 348 -13.68 9.43 0.74
N PRO A 349 -14.15 8.19 0.57
CA PRO A 349 -15.56 7.90 0.26
C PRO A 349 -16.50 7.98 1.47
N PHE A 350 -16.10 8.65 2.54
CA PHE A 350 -16.86 8.81 3.78
C PHE A 350 -16.55 10.18 4.41
N LEU A 351 -17.41 10.61 5.35
CA LEU A 351 -17.18 11.87 6.07
C LEU A 351 -15.96 11.75 6.98
N LYS A 352 -15.21 12.85 7.10
CA LYS A 352 -14.06 12.93 8.00
C LYS A 352 -14.52 12.66 9.45
N PRO A 353 -13.96 11.64 10.13
CA PRO A 353 -14.26 11.39 11.55
C PRO A 353 -13.66 12.48 12.45
N GLU A 354 -14.19 12.59 13.67
CA GLU A 354 -13.67 13.48 14.71
C GLU A 354 -12.25 13.05 15.15
N ALA A 355 -12.06 11.75 15.37
CA ALA A 355 -10.76 11.16 15.65
C ALA A 355 -10.68 9.71 15.13
N GLU A 356 -9.46 9.19 15.09
CA GLU A 356 -9.15 7.82 14.67
C GLU A 356 -8.43 7.08 15.79
N PHE A 357 -8.93 5.90 16.14
CA PHE A 357 -8.39 5.02 17.17
C PHE A 357 -7.82 3.75 16.54
N ASP A 358 -6.59 3.40 16.90
CA ASP A 358 -6.01 2.10 16.56
C ASP A 358 -6.36 1.11 17.69
N LEU A 359 -7.02 0.01 17.33
CA LEU A 359 -7.46 -1.04 18.24
C LEU A 359 -6.85 -2.38 17.82
N LEU A 360 -5.76 -2.75 18.49
CA LEU A 360 -5.10 -4.04 18.32
C LEU A 360 -5.73 -5.04 19.28
N ILE A 361 -6.39 -6.06 18.74
CA ILE A 361 -7.01 -7.13 19.53
C ILE A 361 -6.19 -8.40 19.31
N GLY A 362 -5.79 -9.07 20.39
CA GLY A 362 -4.99 -10.28 20.26
C GLY A 362 -5.15 -11.22 21.45
N ASP A 363 -5.20 -12.52 21.15
CA ASP A 363 -5.14 -13.55 22.17
C ASP A 363 -3.77 -13.60 22.86
N TRP A 364 -3.74 -13.99 24.13
CA TRP A 364 -2.51 -14.05 24.93
C TRP A 364 -2.43 -15.33 25.76
N TYR A 365 -1.29 -16.02 25.67
CA TYR A 365 -1.02 -17.24 26.42
C TYR A 365 -0.55 -16.92 27.84
N ALA A 366 -0.90 -17.76 28.82
CA ALA A 366 -0.40 -17.62 30.19
C ALA A 366 1.06 -18.10 30.36
N ALA A 367 1.54 -18.96 29.46
CA ALA A 367 2.91 -19.49 29.48
C ALA A 367 3.89 -18.61 28.69
N ASP A 368 5.17 -18.59 29.08
CA ASP A 368 6.23 -17.87 28.34
C ASP A 368 6.38 -18.44 26.92
N TYR A 369 6.62 -17.56 25.93
CA TYR A 369 6.73 -17.96 24.53
C TYR A 369 7.80 -19.04 24.28
N ARG A 370 8.89 -19.09 25.07
CA ARG A 370 9.91 -20.15 24.92
C ARG A 370 9.41 -21.50 25.38
N TYR A 371 8.59 -21.53 26.42
CA TYR A 371 7.96 -22.76 26.88
C TYR A 371 7.01 -23.29 25.81
N MET A 372 6.17 -22.40 25.25
CA MET A 372 5.28 -22.72 24.14
C MET A 372 6.06 -23.23 22.92
N ARG A 373 7.13 -22.52 22.53
CA ARG A 373 8.02 -22.92 21.43
C ARG A 373 8.64 -24.30 21.66
N ASN A 374 9.16 -24.55 22.87
CA ASN A 374 9.75 -25.84 23.22
C ASN A 374 8.71 -26.97 23.18
N MET A 375 7.47 -26.70 23.60
CA MET A 375 6.36 -27.65 23.49
C MET A 375 6.06 -27.98 22.02
N LEU A 376 5.95 -26.97 21.15
CA LEU A 376 5.68 -27.18 19.71
C LEU A 376 6.77 -28.03 19.02
N GLU A 377 7.99 -28.01 19.52
CA GLU A 377 9.11 -28.77 18.95
C GLU A 377 9.16 -30.23 19.41
N HIS A 378 8.56 -30.58 20.57
CA HIS A 378 8.83 -31.86 21.24
C HIS A 378 7.58 -32.59 21.77
N ASN A 379 6.41 -31.95 21.82
CA ASN A 379 5.24 -32.49 22.51
C ASN A 379 3.95 -32.30 21.69
N GLU A 380 3.30 -33.41 21.37
CA GLU A 380 2.02 -33.42 20.65
C GLU A 380 0.90 -32.71 21.44
N SER A 381 0.97 -32.60 22.76
CA SER A 381 -0.07 -31.90 23.54
C SER A 381 -0.03 -30.37 23.38
N ALA A 382 0.85 -29.82 22.57
CA ALA A 382 0.95 -28.37 22.33
C ALA A 382 -0.27 -27.81 21.58
N TYR A 383 -0.98 -28.65 20.81
CA TYR A 383 -2.16 -28.24 20.02
C TYR A 383 -3.37 -27.86 20.87
N ASP A 384 -3.47 -28.39 22.08
CA ASP A 384 -4.64 -28.21 22.95
C ASP A 384 -4.48 -26.99 23.88
N VAL A 385 -3.33 -26.32 23.83
CA VAL A 385 -3.10 -25.13 24.66
C VAL A 385 -3.87 -23.97 24.06
N LEU A 386 -4.94 -23.58 24.74
CA LEU A 386 -5.70 -22.38 24.40
C LEU A 386 -5.10 -21.12 25.02
N PRO A 387 -5.23 -19.96 24.36
CA PRO A 387 -4.92 -18.68 24.98
C PRO A 387 -5.73 -18.47 26.27
N ALA A 388 -5.14 -17.78 27.24
CA ALA A 388 -5.73 -17.54 28.54
C ALA A 388 -6.64 -16.31 28.58
N THR A 389 -6.48 -15.38 27.63
CA THR A 389 -7.25 -14.14 27.56
C THR A 389 -7.26 -13.55 26.16
N ILE A 390 -7.98 -12.45 26.00
CA ILE A 390 -7.89 -11.54 24.86
C ILE A 390 -7.53 -10.14 25.37
N LEU A 391 -6.47 -9.56 24.79
CA LEU A 391 -6.01 -8.21 25.06
C LEU A 391 -6.59 -7.23 24.04
N MET A 392 -6.90 -6.02 24.51
CA MET A 392 -7.17 -4.86 23.65
C MET A 392 -6.07 -3.83 23.90
N ASN A 393 -5.32 -3.45 22.87
CA ASN A 393 -4.14 -2.58 22.96
C ASN A 393 -3.18 -3.00 24.08
N GLY A 394 -2.92 -4.30 24.18
CA GLY A 394 -2.02 -4.88 25.18
C GLY A 394 -2.52 -4.82 26.63
N LYS A 395 -3.79 -4.47 26.87
CA LYS A 395 -4.39 -4.42 28.20
C LYS A 395 -5.40 -5.54 28.40
N ALA A 396 -5.43 -6.07 29.61
CA ALA A 396 -6.36 -7.12 30.03
C ALA A 396 -7.83 -6.62 30.06
N PRO A 397 -8.81 -7.53 30.01
CA PRO A 397 -10.22 -7.19 30.09
C PRO A 397 -10.55 -6.34 31.33
N CYS A 398 -11.42 -5.34 31.19
CA CYS A 398 -11.77 -4.42 32.27
C CYS A 398 -12.46 -5.06 33.49
N LEU A 399 -12.93 -6.29 33.38
CA LEU A 399 -13.47 -7.05 34.52
C LEU A 399 -12.38 -7.72 35.36
N ASP A 400 -11.20 -7.93 34.76
CA ASP A 400 -10.09 -8.67 35.34
C ASP A 400 -8.93 -7.76 35.78
N SER A 401 -8.96 -6.48 35.39
CA SER A 401 -7.87 -5.52 35.61
C SER A 401 -8.38 -4.10 35.91
N LEU A 402 -7.60 -3.36 36.71
CA LEU A 402 -7.79 -1.90 36.93
C LEU A 402 -7.24 -1.06 35.77
N VAL A 403 -6.36 -1.65 34.95
CA VAL A 403 -5.81 -1.04 33.73
C VAL A 403 -6.38 -1.77 32.54
N TYR A 404 -7.25 -1.08 31.80
CA TYR A 404 -7.98 -1.63 30.66
C TYR A 404 -8.04 -0.60 29.53
N GLU A 405 -8.42 -1.07 28.34
CA GLU A 405 -8.56 -0.19 27.20
C GLU A 405 -9.85 0.61 27.26
N SER A 406 -9.73 1.93 27.09
CA SER A 406 -10.87 2.82 27.03
C SER A 406 -10.65 3.94 26.04
N PHE A 407 -11.65 4.18 25.17
CA PHE A 407 -11.70 5.31 24.26
C PHE A 407 -12.77 6.29 24.70
N THR A 408 -12.41 7.57 24.76
CA THR A 408 -13.34 8.63 25.13
C THR A 408 -13.99 9.21 23.87
N VAL A 409 -15.31 9.35 23.90
CA VAL A 409 -16.12 9.89 22.79
C VAL A 409 -17.07 10.99 23.25
N GLU A 410 -17.42 11.89 22.35
CA GLU A 410 -18.40 12.95 22.54
C GLU A 410 -19.70 12.59 21.84
N LYS A 411 -20.83 12.83 22.52
CA LYS A 411 -22.15 12.51 21.98
C LYS A 411 -22.40 13.25 20.66
N GLY A 412 -22.90 12.51 19.67
CA GLY A 412 -23.23 12.99 18.33
C GLY A 412 -22.04 13.07 17.36
N LYS A 413 -20.82 12.75 17.81
CA LYS A 413 -19.63 12.70 16.95
C LYS A 413 -19.40 11.30 16.39
N THR A 414 -18.69 11.22 15.27
CA THR A 414 -18.33 9.95 14.60
C THR A 414 -16.83 9.74 14.66
N TYR A 415 -16.41 8.53 15.03
CA TYR A 415 -15.02 8.14 15.22
C TYR A 415 -14.68 6.97 14.30
N MET A 416 -13.43 6.89 13.84
CA MET A 416 -12.93 5.73 13.09
C MET A 416 -12.18 4.80 14.03
N PHE A 417 -12.58 3.53 14.06
CA PHE A 417 -11.86 2.46 14.74
C PHE A 417 -11.12 1.62 13.69
N ARG A 418 -9.80 1.61 13.78
CA ARG A 418 -8.88 0.81 12.96
C ARG A 418 -8.55 -0.46 13.74
N ILE A 419 -9.27 -1.53 13.46
CA ILE A 419 -9.28 -2.78 14.22
C ILE A 419 -8.39 -3.79 13.52
N SER A 420 -7.38 -4.30 14.22
CA SER A 420 -6.48 -5.35 13.70
C SER A 420 -6.44 -6.53 14.66
N ASN A 421 -6.61 -7.74 14.11
CA ASN A 421 -6.40 -8.97 14.89
C ASN A 421 -4.91 -9.35 14.84
N VAL A 422 -4.19 -8.94 15.88
CA VAL A 422 -2.74 -9.19 16.06
C VAL A 422 -2.47 -10.46 16.88
N GLY A 423 -3.51 -11.23 17.17
CA GLY A 423 -3.43 -12.48 17.93
C GLY A 423 -2.56 -13.54 17.27
N SER A 424 -2.40 -14.65 17.98
CA SER A 424 -1.61 -15.79 17.52
C SER A 424 -2.50 -16.90 16.94
N THR A 425 -3.77 -16.98 17.37
CA THR A 425 -4.60 -18.17 17.11
C THR A 425 -6.08 -17.85 16.88
N LEU A 426 -6.66 -16.91 17.63
CA LEU A 426 -8.12 -16.81 17.69
C LEU A 426 -8.70 -15.91 16.60
N SER A 427 -9.70 -16.44 15.89
CA SER A 427 -10.67 -15.61 15.18
C SER A 427 -11.64 -15.01 16.19
N LEU A 428 -12.04 -13.76 15.98
CA LEU A 428 -12.82 -13.00 16.96
C LEU A 428 -14.07 -12.40 16.34
N ASN A 429 -15.18 -12.38 17.07
CA ASN A 429 -16.31 -11.52 16.80
C ASN A 429 -16.19 -10.26 17.66
N PHE A 430 -16.09 -9.10 17.04
CA PHE A 430 -16.00 -7.79 17.69
C PHE A 430 -17.33 -7.04 17.61
N GLN A 431 -17.73 -6.40 18.71
CA GLN A 431 -18.92 -5.54 18.74
C GLN A 431 -18.76 -4.42 19.77
N ILE A 432 -19.56 -3.36 19.62
CA ILE A 432 -19.69 -2.29 20.59
C ILE A 432 -21.14 -2.27 21.07
N GLU A 433 -21.36 -2.35 22.39
CA GLU A 433 -22.71 -2.43 22.95
C GLU A 433 -23.58 -1.26 22.48
N ASN A 434 -24.76 -1.57 21.91
CA ASN A 434 -25.74 -0.62 21.39
C ASN A 434 -25.24 0.32 20.28
N HIS A 435 -24.09 0.06 19.68
CA HIS A 435 -23.58 0.85 18.57
C HIS A 435 -23.46 -0.01 17.31
N THR A 436 -23.82 0.57 16.18
CA THR A 436 -23.53 -0.02 14.87
C THR A 436 -22.17 0.46 14.38
N MET A 437 -21.59 -0.31 13.45
CA MET A 437 -20.28 -0.05 12.85
C MET A 437 -20.45 0.03 11.33
N LEU A 438 -20.16 1.19 10.73
CA LEU A 438 -20.15 1.33 9.27
C LEU A 438 -18.78 0.91 8.74
N LEU A 439 -18.69 -0.23 8.06
CA LEU A 439 -17.44 -0.71 7.48
C LEU A 439 -17.06 0.13 6.25
N VAL A 440 -15.87 0.75 6.30
CA VAL A 440 -15.40 1.68 5.26
C VAL A 440 -14.09 1.27 4.60
N GLU A 441 -13.25 0.47 5.26
CA GLU A 441 -11.96 0.03 4.71
C GLU A 441 -11.53 -1.33 5.28
N THR A 442 -10.79 -2.10 4.48
CA THR A 442 -10.06 -3.30 4.93
C THR A 442 -8.75 -3.44 4.17
N GLU A 443 -7.64 -3.60 4.89
CA GLU A 443 -6.27 -3.82 4.37
C GLU A 443 -5.91 -2.97 3.13
N GLY A 444 -6.31 -1.69 3.16
CA GLY A 444 -6.05 -0.68 2.13
C GLY A 444 -7.10 -0.49 1.05
N SER A 445 -8.20 -1.24 1.12
CA SER A 445 -9.29 -1.19 0.16
C SER A 445 -10.52 -0.54 0.75
N TYR A 446 -11.08 0.48 0.08
CA TYR A 446 -12.35 1.05 0.50
C TYR A 446 -13.49 0.10 0.14
N THR A 447 -14.36 -0.17 1.10
CA THR A 447 -15.46 -1.12 0.92
C THR A 447 -16.69 -0.43 0.36
N ASN A 448 -17.53 -1.19 -0.34
CA ASN A 448 -18.92 -0.80 -0.50
C ASN A 448 -19.55 -0.84 0.90
N GLN A 449 -19.95 0.34 1.40
CA GLN A 449 -20.17 0.53 2.82
C GLN A 449 -21.37 -0.27 3.31
N ILE A 450 -21.16 -1.07 4.35
CA ILE A 450 -22.20 -1.87 5.00
C ILE A 450 -22.19 -1.57 6.50
N THR A 451 -23.38 -1.51 7.09
CA THR A 451 -23.55 -1.32 8.53
C THR A 451 -23.63 -2.67 9.22
N LEU A 452 -22.80 -2.87 10.23
CA LEU A 452 -22.63 -4.11 10.97
C LEU A 452 -22.99 -3.90 12.45
N ASN A 453 -23.63 -4.89 13.06
CA ASN A 453 -23.82 -4.95 14.51
C ASN A 453 -22.62 -5.60 15.21
N SER A 454 -21.97 -6.54 14.52
CA SER A 454 -20.74 -7.19 14.95
C SER A 454 -19.89 -7.52 13.72
N LEU A 455 -18.59 -7.73 13.95
CA LEU A 455 -17.58 -7.94 12.92
C LEU A 455 -16.76 -9.19 13.27
N ASP A 456 -16.88 -10.24 12.46
CA ASP A 456 -15.93 -11.36 12.52
C ASP A 456 -14.59 -10.91 11.88
N ILE A 457 -13.50 -11.00 12.65
CA ILE A 457 -12.14 -10.62 12.27
C ILE A 457 -11.16 -11.76 12.56
N HIS A 458 -10.49 -12.25 11.52
CA HIS A 458 -9.58 -13.39 11.62
C HIS A 458 -8.13 -12.95 11.82
N VAL A 459 -7.28 -13.87 12.28
CA VAL A 459 -5.88 -13.57 12.61
C VAL A 459 -5.17 -12.99 11.39
N GLY A 460 -4.52 -11.84 11.58
CA GLY A 460 -3.80 -11.14 10.51
C GLY A 460 -4.62 -10.10 9.73
N GLN A 461 -5.94 -10.05 9.92
CA GLN A 461 -6.81 -9.11 9.21
C GLN A 461 -6.87 -7.74 9.91
N SER A 462 -7.17 -6.72 9.10
CA SER A 462 -7.45 -5.36 9.57
C SER A 462 -8.68 -4.77 8.89
N TYR A 463 -9.49 -4.03 9.66
CA TYR A 463 -10.70 -3.34 9.21
C TYR A 463 -10.75 -1.93 9.79
N SER A 464 -11.31 -0.98 9.06
CA SER A 464 -11.69 0.32 9.60
C SER A 464 -13.20 0.52 9.56
N VAL A 465 -13.77 0.86 10.70
CA VAL A 465 -15.20 1.10 10.86
C VAL A 465 -15.46 2.50 11.42
N LEU A 466 -16.54 3.14 10.98
CA LEU A 466 -17.03 4.38 11.57
C LEU A 466 -18.12 4.07 12.60
N VAL A 467 -18.00 4.70 13.77
CA VAL A 467 -18.92 4.54 14.90
C VAL A 467 -19.38 5.91 15.35
N THR A 468 -20.69 6.13 15.35
CA THR A 468 -21.29 7.38 15.84
C THR A 468 -21.71 7.21 17.29
N ALA A 469 -21.30 8.14 18.15
CA ALA A 469 -21.67 8.16 19.56
C ALA A 469 -23.11 8.70 19.75
N ASP A 470 -24.10 7.94 19.31
CA ASP A 470 -25.51 8.35 19.24
C ASP A 470 -26.37 7.90 20.43
N GLN A 471 -25.79 7.17 21.38
CA GLN A 471 -26.49 6.66 22.54
C GLN A 471 -26.63 7.70 23.66
N ASN A 472 -27.41 7.35 24.70
CA ASN A 472 -27.44 8.13 25.94
C ASN A 472 -26.06 8.13 26.60
N GLU A 473 -25.73 9.21 27.31
CA GLU A 473 -24.41 9.43 27.91
C GLU A 473 -24.15 8.42 29.04
N ALA A 474 -23.50 7.32 28.67
CA ALA A 474 -23.16 6.20 29.51
C ALA A 474 -21.89 5.53 28.98
N ASP A 475 -21.26 4.68 29.81
CA ASP A 475 -20.18 3.83 29.34
C ASP A 475 -20.74 2.57 28.68
N PHE A 476 -20.14 2.15 27.56
CA PHE A 476 -20.53 0.95 26.81
C PHE A 476 -19.35 -0.01 26.67
N TYR A 477 -19.62 -1.32 26.69
CA TYR A 477 -18.55 -2.28 26.46
C TYR A 477 -18.22 -2.44 24.98
N MET A 478 -16.92 -2.43 24.68
CA MET A 478 -16.38 -3.03 23.46
C MET A 478 -16.03 -4.48 23.78
N VAL A 479 -16.52 -5.41 22.97
CA VAL A 479 -16.47 -6.83 23.28
C VAL A 479 -15.86 -7.61 22.13
N ALA A 480 -14.85 -8.43 22.42
CA ALA A 480 -14.27 -9.39 21.48
C ALA A 480 -14.47 -10.81 22.01
N ARG A 481 -15.13 -11.68 21.23
CA ARG A 481 -15.39 -13.08 21.59
C ARG A 481 -14.72 -14.04 20.62
N PRO A 482 -14.13 -15.15 21.09
CA PRO A 482 -13.63 -16.20 20.22
C PRO A 482 -14.71 -16.77 19.30
N LYS A 483 -14.31 -17.14 18.09
CA LYS A 483 -15.10 -17.86 17.09
C LYS A 483 -14.39 -19.16 16.71
N PHE A 484 -15.16 -20.19 16.39
CA PHE A 484 -14.68 -21.51 15.96
C PHE A 484 -13.89 -22.31 17.01
N VAL A 485 -13.99 -21.94 18.28
CA VAL A 485 -13.31 -22.63 19.40
C VAL A 485 -14.19 -22.60 20.64
N ASP A 486 -14.20 -23.70 21.41
CA ASP A 486 -14.95 -23.79 22.67
C ASP A 486 -14.16 -23.14 23.82
N THR A 487 -14.44 -21.88 24.12
CA THR A 487 -13.82 -21.18 25.24
C THR A 487 -14.70 -20.02 25.72
N SER A 488 -14.62 -19.73 27.01
CA SER A 488 -15.36 -18.65 27.68
C SER A 488 -14.55 -17.37 27.86
N ILE A 489 -13.31 -17.32 27.37
CA ILE A 489 -12.50 -16.09 27.47
C ILE A 489 -13.12 -14.97 26.64
N ILE A 490 -12.99 -13.74 27.12
CA ILE A 490 -13.58 -12.56 26.48
C ILE A 490 -12.63 -11.37 26.58
N GLY A 491 -12.52 -10.61 25.50
CA GLY A 491 -11.85 -9.31 25.50
C GLY A 491 -12.87 -8.21 25.82
N LEU A 492 -12.55 -7.35 26.79
CA LEU A 492 -13.44 -6.25 27.20
C LEU A 492 -12.69 -4.93 27.33
N GLY A 493 -13.11 -3.96 26.53
CA GLY A 493 -12.74 -2.55 26.64
C GLY A 493 -13.96 -1.67 26.89
N VAL A 494 -13.74 -0.38 27.09
CA VAL A 494 -14.81 0.59 27.43
C VAL A 494 -14.84 1.75 26.43
N LEU A 495 -15.99 1.94 25.80
CA LEU A 495 -16.32 3.19 25.10
C LEU A 495 -16.92 4.16 26.13
N HIS A 496 -16.13 5.14 26.55
CA HIS A 496 -16.49 6.13 27.57
C HIS A 496 -17.06 7.39 26.92
N TYR A 497 -18.31 7.73 27.22
CA TYR A 497 -18.84 9.05 26.84
C TYR A 497 -18.27 10.09 27.79
N SER A 498 -17.71 11.20 27.29
CA SER A 498 -17.00 12.21 28.09
C SER A 498 -17.81 12.84 29.23
N SER A 499 -19.13 12.88 29.10
CA SER A 499 -20.10 13.36 30.10
C SER A 499 -20.71 12.25 30.95
N SER A 500 -20.29 10.99 30.74
CA SER A 500 -20.83 9.82 31.44
C SER A 500 -20.52 9.87 32.93
N THR A 501 -21.55 9.64 33.73
CA THR A 501 -21.44 9.35 35.18
C THR A 501 -21.83 7.91 35.50
N THR A 502 -22.18 7.12 34.49
CA THR A 502 -22.74 5.78 34.64
C THR A 502 -21.80 4.73 34.06
N ARG A 503 -21.45 3.74 34.87
CA ARG A 503 -20.60 2.63 34.44
C ARG A 503 -21.36 1.66 33.54
N ALA A 504 -20.62 1.01 32.64
CA ALA A 504 -21.16 0.00 31.74
C ALA A 504 -21.78 -1.18 32.51
N SER A 505 -22.99 -1.60 32.11
CA SER A 505 -23.76 -2.61 32.84
C SER A 505 -23.30 -4.05 32.52
N ARG A 506 -22.87 -4.80 33.55
CA ARG A 506 -22.47 -6.21 33.41
C ARG A 506 -23.59 -7.14 32.91
N SER A 507 -24.86 -6.81 33.16
CA SER A 507 -25.98 -7.70 32.78
C SER A 507 -26.18 -7.80 31.25
N ARG A 508 -25.50 -6.95 30.47
CA ARG A 508 -25.68 -6.82 29.02
C ARG A 508 -24.63 -7.54 28.18
N VAL A 509 -23.50 -7.94 28.78
CA VAL A 509 -22.48 -8.79 28.13
C VAL A 509 -23.02 -10.21 27.84
N VAL A 510 -24.11 -10.62 28.51
CA VAL A 510 -24.70 -11.96 28.45
C VAL A 510 -25.83 -12.06 27.39
N GLY A 511 -26.30 -10.94 26.81
CA GLY A 511 -27.59 -10.88 26.11
C GLY A 511 -27.65 -11.42 24.67
N HIS A 512 -26.51 -11.51 23.97
CA HIS A 512 -26.46 -12.10 22.63
C HIS A 512 -25.05 -12.64 22.39
N GLU A 513 -24.85 -13.92 22.71
CA GLU A 513 -23.63 -14.62 22.32
C GLU A 513 -23.73 -14.95 20.82
N PRO A 514 -22.72 -14.58 20.01
CA PRO A 514 -22.65 -15.05 18.64
C PRO A 514 -22.63 -16.57 18.65
N ASP A 515 -23.28 -17.21 17.68
CA ASP A 515 -23.13 -18.65 17.52
C ASP A 515 -21.66 -18.99 17.27
N VAL A 516 -21.01 -19.60 18.26
CA VAL A 516 -19.56 -19.79 18.31
C VAL A 516 -19.08 -20.69 17.17
N PHE A 517 -19.91 -21.65 16.74
CA PHE A 517 -19.51 -22.70 15.79
C PHE A 517 -20.19 -22.61 14.43
N GLN A 518 -21.27 -21.84 14.28
CA GLN A 518 -21.88 -21.67 12.96
C GLN A 518 -21.04 -20.74 12.07
N PRO A 519 -20.48 -21.24 10.96
CA PRO A 519 -19.71 -20.42 10.03
C PRO A 519 -20.61 -19.52 9.17
N GLY A 520 -21.92 -19.80 9.10
CA GLY A 520 -22.85 -19.11 8.20
C GLY A 520 -22.79 -17.59 8.30
N PHE A 521 -22.85 -17.03 9.52
CA PHE A 521 -22.72 -15.59 9.72
C PHE A 521 -21.38 -15.05 9.19
N SER A 522 -20.26 -15.69 9.55
CA SER A 522 -18.91 -15.29 9.13
C SER A 522 -18.75 -15.34 7.61
N ILE A 523 -19.24 -16.41 6.97
CA ILE A 523 -19.21 -16.60 5.51
C ILE A 523 -20.06 -15.51 4.83
N HIS A 524 -21.29 -15.28 5.30
CA HIS A 524 -22.14 -14.23 4.75
C HIS A 524 -21.50 -12.84 4.89
N GLN A 525 -20.88 -12.55 6.04
CA GLN A 525 -20.12 -11.32 6.22
C GLN A 525 -19.00 -11.23 5.18
N ALA A 526 -18.17 -12.25 5.05
CA ALA A 526 -17.03 -12.27 4.12
C ALA A 526 -17.46 -12.05 2.65
N ILE A 527 -18.57 -12.66 2.24
CA ILE A 527 -19.16 -12.50 0.89
C ILE A 527 -19.75 -11.10 0.69
N SER A 528 -20.32 -10.50 1.74
CA SER A 528 -20.96 -9.17 1.68
C SER A 528 -19.95 -8.01 1.59
N ILE A 529 -18.69 -8.24 1.95
CA ILE A 529 -17.64 -7.22 1.89
C ILE A 529 -17.16 -7.13 0.43
N ARG A 530 -17.56 -6.05 -0.24
CA ARG A 530 -17.26 -5.80 -1.66
C ARG A 530 -16.39 -4.57 -1.82
N TRP A 531 -15.68 -4.48 -2.93
CA TRP A 531 -14.81 -3.33 -3.21
C TRP A 531 -15.62 -2.14 -3.74
N ASN A 532 -15.32 -0.93 -3.26
CA ASN A 532 -15.91 0.28 -3.82
C ASN A 532 -15.11 0.74 -5.05
N LEU A 533 -15.52 0.26 -6.23
CA LEU A 533 -14.85 0.57 -7.50
C LEU A 533 -14.85 2.06 -7.86
N THR A 534 -15.73 2.87 -7.25
CA THR A 534 -15.79 4.32 -7.51
C THR A 534 -14.86 5.13 -6.60
N ALA A 535 -14.34 4.54 -5.53
CA ALA A 535 -13.49 5.23 -4.59
C ALA A 535 -12.12 5.56 -5.21
N GLY A 536 -11.60 6.74 -4.88
CA GLY A 536 -10.31 7.19 -5.41
C GLY A 536 -10.30 7.42 -6.93
N ALA A 537 -11.45 7.70 -7.56
CA ALA A 537 -11.54 8.02 -8.99
C ALA A 537 -10.64 9.21 -9.44
N ALA A 538 -10.20 10.04 -8.49
CA ALA A 538 -9.23 11.12 -8.72
C ALA A 538 -7.75 10.66 -8.68
N ARG A 539 -7.46 9.41 -8.29
CA ARG A 539 -6.11 8.83 -8.41
C ARG A 539 -5.77 8.59 -9.88
N PRO A 540 -4.49 8.64 -10.27
CA PRO A 540 -4.04 8.22 -11.61
C PRO A 540 -4.42 6.77 -11.93
N VAL A 541 -4.49 5.95 -10.87
CA VAL A 541 -4.95 4.57 -10.88
C VAL A 541 -6.09 4.47 -9.87
N PRO A 542 -7.35 4.76 -10.26
CA PRO A 542 -8.52 4.56 -9.40
C PRO A 542 -8.58 3.14 -8.85
N GLN A 543 -9.22 2.92 -7.70
CA GLN A 543 -9.38 1.55 -7.18
C GLN A 543 -10.05 0.64 -8.23
N GLY A 544 -11.08 1.11 -8.94
CA GLY A 544 -11.72 0.36 -10.04
C GLY A 544 -10.94 0.22 -11.36
N SER A 545 -9.65 0.62 -11.43
CA SER A 545 -8.86 0.53 -12.68
C SER A 545 -8.31 -0.86 -12.98
N PHE A 546 -8.14 -1.71 -11.95
CA PHE A 546 -7.80 -3.12 -12.11
C PHE A 546 -9.09 -3.95 -12.09
N ASN A 547 -9.49 -4.45 -13.25
CA ASN A 547 -10.63 -5.33 -13.38
C ASN A 547 -10.18 -6.79 -13.52
N VAL A 548 -10.87 -7.69 -12.81
CA VAL A 548 -10.67 -9.14 -12.87
C VAL A 548 -11.72 -9.89 -13.71
N THR A 549 -12.69 -9.21 -14.34
CA THR A 549 -13.77 -9.86 -15.10
C THR A 549 -13.28 -10.72 -16.28
N ASN A 550 -12.22 -10.30 -16.98
CA ASN A 550 -11.74 -10.98 -18.20
C ASN A 550 -10.24 -11.29 -18.14
N VAL A 551 -9.76 -11.76 -16.98
CA VAL A 551 -8.34 -12.09 -16.81
C VAL A 551 -8.03 -13.48 -17.34
N THR A 552 -6.91 -13.62 -18.06
CA THR A 552 -6.38 -14.92 -18.45
C THR A 552 -5.44 -15.40 -17.36
N LEU A 553 -5.82 -16.46 -16.66
CA LEU A 553 -4.99 -17.09 -15.65
C LEU A 553 -3.75 -17.71 -16.31
N SER A 554 -2.58 -17.32 -15.82
CA SER A 554 -1.29 -17.87 -16.24
C SER A 554 -0.91 -19.10 -15.45
N GLN A 555 -1.34 -19.18 -14.19
CA GLN A 555 -1.11 -20.28 -13.25
C GLN A 555 -2.29 -20.43 -12.29
N THR A 556 -2.51 -21.64 -11.79
CA THR A 556 -3.42 -21.94 -10.69
C THR A 556 -2.67 -22.77 -9.66
N PHE A 557 -2.67 -22.33 -8.40
CA PHE A 557 -2.20 -23.07 -7.25
C PHE A 557 -3.42 -23.59 -6.49
N ILE A 558 -3.40 -24.86 -6.10
CA ILE A 558 -4.37 -25.52 -5.23
C ILE A 558 -3.57 -25.99 -4.02
N LEU A 559 -3.76 -25.30 -2.91
CA LEU A 559 -2.97 -25.44 -1.70
C LEU A 559 -3.86 -26.01 -0.61
N GLN A 560 -3.69 -27.30 -0.33
CA GLN A 560 -4.39 -27.97 0.75
C GLN A 560 -3.60 -27.84 2.04
N SER A 561 -4.24 -27.23 3.04
CA SER A 561 -3.81 -27.19 4.44
C SER A 561 -4.29 -28.43 5.18
N SER A 562 -3.38 -29.07 5.91
CA SER A 562 -3.70 -30.19 6.81
C SER A 562 -2.66 -30.35 7.92
N ARG A 563 -2.94 -31.28 8.85
CA ARG A 563 -1.97 -31.80 9.82
C ARG A 563 -1.42 -33.12 9.32
N ALA A 564 -0.13 -33.34 9.50
CA ALA A 564 0.50 -34.62 9.20
C ALA A 564 1.64 -34.93 10.17
N GLU A 565 1.91 -36.22 10.37
CA GLU A 565 3.09 -36.66 11.08
C GLU A 565 4.26 -36.77 10.11
N VAL A 566 5.36 -36.08 10.42
CA VAL A 566 6.62 -36.12 9.67
C VAL A 566 7.74 -36.43 10.65
N ASN A 567 8.47 -37.52 10.42
CA ASN A 567 9.56 -37.96 11.31
C ASN A 567 9.11 -38.12 12.78
N SER A 568 7.91 -38.67 13.01
CA SER A 568 7.30 -38.83 14.35
C SER A 568 7.03 -37.53 15.10
N LEU A 569 7.03 -36.40 14.39
CA LEU A 569 6.59 -35.11 14.90
C LEU A 569 5.36 -34.67 14.14
N GLN A 570 4.34 -34.24 14.86
CA GLN A 570 3.19 -33.59 14.25
C GLN A 570 3.61 -32.26 13.64
N ARG A 571 3.15 -31.98 12.42
CA ARG A 571 3.46 -30.79 11.64
C ARG A 571 2.21 -30.27 10.95
N PHE A 572 2.26 -28.99 10.57
CA PHE A 572 1.34 -28.46 9.58
C PHE A 572 1.99 -28.49 8.21
N VAL A 573 1.20 -28.83 7.20
CA VAL A 573 1.67 -29.10 5.85
C VAL A 573 0.81 -28.40 4.81
N VAL A 574 1.46 -27.99 3.73
CA VAL A 574 0.82 -27.51 2.51
C VAL A 574 1.07 -28.54 1.43
N ASN A 575 0.02 -29.14 0.87
CA ASN A 575 0.14 -30.24 -0.10
C ASN A 575 1.05 -31.37 0.39
N ASN A 576 0.97 -31.71 1.69
CA ASN A 576 1.83 -32.68 2.37
C ASN A 576 3.32 -32.30 2.45
N ILE A 577 3.66 -31.01 2.37
CA ILE A 577 5.01 -30.52 2.68
C ILE A 577 4.98 -29.60 3.90
N SER A 578 5.76 -29.95 4.93
CA SER A 578 6.04 -29.06 6.05
C SER A 578 7.25 -28.21 5.70
N TYR A 579 7.09 -26.89 5.71
CA TYR A 579 8.19 -25.99 5.37
C TYR A 579 9.31 -26.06 6.41
N GLN A 580 10.53 -26.30 5.92
CA GLN A 580 11.73 -26.27 6.73
C GLN A 580 12.48 -24.96 6.50
N THR A 581 12.66 -24.16 7.55
CA THR A 581 13.42 -22.91 7.44
C THR A 581 14.92 -23.18 7.23
N PRO A 582 15.52 -22.76 6.09
CA PRO A 582 16.95 -22.91 5.88
C PRO A 582 17.78 -21.92 6.71
N TYR A 583 19.04 -22.27 6.99
CA TYR A 583 19.99 -21.36 7.65
C TYR A 583 20.40 -20.16 6.78
N THR A 584 20.32 -20.31 5.46
CA THR A 584 20.58 -19.26 4.48
C THR A 584 19.24 -18.79 3.93
N PRO A 585 18.89 -17.50 4.02
CA PRO A 585 17.67 -16.97 3.44
C PRO A 585 17.59 -17.26 1.93
N LEU A 586 16.40 -17.64 1.48
CA LEU A 586 16.12 -17.98 0.09
C LEU A 586 16.47 -16.83 -0.87
N LYS A 587 16.12 -15.59 -0.52
CA LYS A 587 16.42 -14.41 -1.34
C LYS A 587 17.92 -14.19 -1.50
N LEU A 588 18.67 -14.39 -0.41
CA LEU A 588 20.14 -14.28 -0.42
C LEU A 588 20.76 -15.39 -1.28
N ALA A 589 20.27 -16.62 -1.14
CA ALA A 589 20.72 -17.76 -1.93
C ALA A 589 20.38 -17.62 -3.42
N ASP A 590 19.18 -17.13 -3.74
CA ASP A 590 18.76 -16.84 -5.11
C ASP A 590 19.67 -15.80 -5.75
N HIS A 591 19.94 -14.70 -5.05
CA HIS A 591 20.76 -13.61 -5.57
C HIS A 591 22.24 -13.98 -5.75
N LEU A 592 22.85 -14.67 -4.77
CA LEU A 592 24.30 -14.92 -4.77
C LEU A 592 24.71 -16.24 -5.44
N ALA A 593 23.81 -17.23 -5.48
CA ALA A 593 24.11 -18.57 -5.99
C ALA A 593 22.96 -19.19 -6.79
N ASN A 594 21.96 -18.42 -7.23
CA ASN A 594 20.80 -18.92 -7.96
C ASN A 594 20.10 -20.08 -7.23
N GLY A 595 20.03 -20.00 -5.90
CA GLY A 595 19.43 -21.00 -5.01
C GLY A 595 20.30 -22.24 -4.74
N THR A 596 21.45 -22.38 -5.41
CA THR A 596 22.30 -23.57 -5.35
C THR A 596 22.67 -23.92 -3.90
N SER A 597 22.59 -25.21 -3.57
CA SER A 597 22.87 -25.76 -2.24
C SER A 597 21.93 -25.34 -1.11
N VAL A 598 20.89 -24.53 -1.38
CA VAL A 598 19.91 -24.10 -0.37
C VAL A 598 18.52 -24.64 -0.67
N TYR A 599 18.01 -24.42 -1.89
CA TYR A 599 16.71 -24.94 -2.30
C TYR A 599 16.72 -25.32 -3.77
N LYS A 600 15.72 -26.09 -4.18
CA LYS A 600 15.46 -26.39 -5.59
C LYS A 600 14.09 -25.85 -5.95
N LEU A 601 14.05 -24.95 -6.93
CA LEU A 601 12.82 -24.33 -7.43
C LEU A 601 11.86 -25.40 -7.97
N ASP A 602 10.58 -25.25 -7.67
CA ASP A 602 9.49 -26.14 -8.11
C ASP A 602 9.71 -27.62 -7.72
N SER A 603 10.31 -27.87 -6.56
CA SER A 603 10.53 -29.23 -6.06
C SER A 603 9.25 -29.94 -5.64
N PHE A 604 8.21 -29.18 -5.29
CA PHE A 604 6.97 -29.70 -4.71
C PHE A 604 5.75 -29.23 -5.51
N PRO A 605 4.70 -30.06 -5.61
CA PRO A 605 3.55 -29.75 -6.43
C PRO A 605 2.67 -28.65 -5.84
N ILE A 606 2.16 -27.81 -6.73
CA ILE A 606 1.22 -26.70 -6.45
C ILE A 606 -0.22 -27.02 -6.86
N GLN A 607 -0.50 -28.19 -7.43
CA GLN A 607 -1.83 -28.58 -7.94
C GLN A 607 -2.26 -29.97 -7.47
N SER A 608 -1.45 -30.61 -6.63
CA SER A 608 -1.72 -31.93 -6.09
C SER A 608 -1.07 -32.06 -4.72
N VAL A 609 -1.63 -32.93 -3.90
CA VAL A 609 -1.09 -33.28 -2.59
C VAL A 609 -0.12 -34.45 -2.74
N ASN A 610 1.05 -34.38 -2.10
CA ASN A 610 1.98 -35.50 -2.10
C ASN A 610 1.38 -36.73 -1.41
N ALA A 611 1.75 -37.93 -1.85
CA ALA A 611 1.23 -39.17 -1.28
C ALA A 611 1.59 -39.32 0.21
N GLU A 612 2.80 -38.91 0.59
CA GLU A 612 3.30 -38.93 1.96
C GLU A 612 3.75 -37.53 2.36
N ALA A 613 3.59 -37.23 3.66
CA ALA A 613 4.04 -35.96 4.21
C ALA A 613 5.56 -35.96 4.43
N ALA A 614 6.20 -34.83 4.10
CA ALA A 614 7.65 -34.68 4.24
C ALA A 614 8.05 -33.25 4.63
N ASP A 615 9.23 -33.13 5.25
CA ASP A 615 9.87 -31.84 5.44
C ASP A 615 10.49 -31.36 4.12
N GLY A 616 10.36 -30.07 3.80
CA GLY A 616 10.89 -29.54 2.55
C GLY A 616 11.01 -28.02 2.51
N ILE A 617 11.92 -27.52 1.68
CA ILE A 617 12.06 -26.08 1.42
C ILE A 617 11.22 -25.75 0.17
N SER A 618 9.97 -25.37 0.38
CA SER A 618 9.03 -25.11 -0.71
C SER A 618 9.22 -23.72 -1.31
N VAL A 619 9.77 -23.67 -2.53
CA VAL A 619 9.89 -22.46 -3.34
C VAL A 619 9.31 -22.74 -4.72
N VAL A 620 8.30 -21.96 -5.10
CA VAL A 620 7.51 -22.16 -6.33
C VAL A 620 7.65 -20.97 -7.27
N THR A 621 7.64 -21.23 -8.57
CA THR A 621 7.74 -20.20 -9.60
C THR A 621 6.42 -19.45 -9.75
N GLY A 622 6.46 -18.13 -9.59
CA GLY A 622 5.41 -17.21 -9.97
C GLY A 622 5.73 -16.50 -11.28
N ASN A 623 4.86 -16.65 -12.28
CA ASN A 623 5.04 -16.05 -13.60
C ASN A 623 4.93 -14.52 -13.52
N TYR A 624 6.05 -13.82 -13.71
CA TYR A 624 6.08 -12.35 -13.69
C TYR A 624 5.11 -11.76 -14.74
N ARG A 625 4.30 -10.79 -14.30
CA ARG A 625 3.19 -10.18 -15.05
C ARG A 625 2.09 -11.16 -15.49
N GLY A 626 2.03 -12.32 -14.83
CA GLY A 626 0.95 -13.29 -14.96
C GLY A 626 -0.12 -13.08 -13.89
N TRP A 627 -1.36 -13.41 -14.26
CA TRP A 627 -2.42 -13.61 -13.27
C TRP A 627 -2.28 -15.01 -12.66
N LEU A 628 -2.17 -15.07 -11.35
CA LEU A 628 -2.13 -16.29 -10.56
C LEU A 628 -3.46 -16.45 -9.83
N GLU A 629 -4.08 -17.62 -9.96
CA GLU A 629 -5.14 -18.04 -9.04
C GLU A 629 -4.53 -18.87 -7.91
N ILE A 630 -4.92 -18.58 -6.67
CA ILE A 630 -4.60 -19.41 -5.52
C ILE A 630 -5.90 -19.87 -4.90
N VAL A 631 -6.08 -21.18 -4.83
CA VAL A 631 -7.18 -21.85 -4.15
C VAL A 631 -6.62 -22.44 -2.88
N PHE A 632 -7.03 -21.90 -1.74
CA PHE A 632 -6.73 -22.48 -0.44
C PHE A 632 -7.83 -23.47 -0.08
N GLU A 633 -7.47 -24.72 0.17
CA GLU A 633 -8.39 -25.75 0.66
C GLU A 633 -8.05 -26.07 2.11
N ASN A 634 -9.06 -26.07 2.98
CA ASN A 634 -8.89 -26.34 4.39
C ASN A 634 -9.72 -27.56 4.81
N THR A 635 -9.03 -28.59 5.31
CA THR A 635 -9.63 -29.85 5.76
C THR A 635 -9.90 -29.89 7.26
N TYR A 636 -9.51 -28.85 8.00
CA TYR A 636 -9.49 -28.82 9.47
C TYR A 636 -10.08 -27.51 10.03
N ASP A 637 -9.61 -27.06 11.21
CA ASP A 637 -9.95 -25.79 11.84
C ASP A 637 -9.69 -24.58 10.93
N ILE A 638 -10.46 -23.51 11.16
CA ILE A 638 -10.31 -22.25 10.43
C ILE A 638 -8.86 -21.82 10.34
N ASP A 639 -8.52 -21.27 9.18
CA ASP A 639 -7.20 -20.71 8.94
C ASP A 639 -7.26 -19.34 8.30
N SER A 640 -6.13 -18.63 8.26
CA SER A 640 -6.01 -17.35 7.58
C SER A 640 -4.69 -17.25 6.86
N TRP A 641 -4.74 -17.08 5.54
CA TRP A 641 -3.58 -17.05 4.66
C TRP A 641 -3.19 -15.63 4.31
N HIS A 642 -1.88 -15.37 4.28
CA HIS A 642 -1.30 -14.08 3.97
C HIS A 642 -0.22 -14.20 2.92
N LEU A 643 -0.20 -13.28 1.96
CA LEU A 643 0.82 -13.19 0.93
C LEU A 643 1.60 -11.87 1.09
N ASP A 644 2.88 -11.97 1.44
CA ASP A 644 3.76 -10.81 1.49
C ASP A 644 3.95 -10.21 0.09
N GLY A 645 4.19 -8.90 0.04
CA GLY A 645 4.51 -8.20 -1.21
C GLY A 645 3.33 -7.93 -2.15
N TYR A 646 2.14 -8.49 -1.84
CA TYR A 646 0.97 -8.42 -2.70
C TYR A 646 -0.32 -8.15 -1.93
N SER A 647 -1.29 -7.62 -2.66
CA SER A 647 -2.70 -7.76 -2.33
C SER A 647 -3.37 -8.57 -3.41
N PHE A 648 -4.43 -9.29 -3.08
CA PHE A 648 -5.14 -10.18 -3.97
C PHE A 648 -6.64 -9.90 -3.96
N PHE A 649 -7.29 -10.23 -5.06
CA PHE A 649 -8.74 -10.12 -5.25
C PHE A 649 -9.39 -11.39 -4.74
N VAL A 650 -10.29 -11.27 -3.77
CA VAL A 650 -11.00 -12.43 -3.21
C VAL A 650 -12.21 -12.73 -4.08
N VAL A 651 -12.09 -13.78 -4.90
CA VAL A 651 -13.06 -14.08 -5.97
C VAL A 651 -14.09 -15.12 -5.58
N GLY A 652 -13.79 -16.02 -4.64
CA GLY A 652 -14.75 -17.08 -4.31
C GLY A 652 -14.53 -17.72 -2.95
N TYR A 653 -15.62 -18.27 -2.42
CA TYR A 653 -15.66 -19.14 -1.26
C TYR A 653 -16.54 -20.34 -1.61
N GLY A 654 -16.25 -21.50 -1.03
CA GLY A 654 -17.16 -22.63 -1.14
C GLY A 654 -16.91 -23.68 -0.08
N ASN A 655 -17.83 -24.63 -0.02
CA ASN A 655 -17.75 -25.77 0.89
C ASN A 655 -17.31 -27.02 0.11
N GLY A 656 -16.72 -27.98 0.81
CA GLY A 656 -16.17 -29.19 0.22
C GLY A 656 -14.90 -28.90 -0.58
N ASN A 657 -14.67 -29.71 -1.61
CA ASN A 657 -13.48 -29.57 -2.46
C ASN A 657 -13.75 -28.58 -3.59
N TRP A 658 -12.73 -27.81 -3.94
CA TRP A 658 -12.81 -26.93 -5.09
C TRP A 658 -12.76 -27.74 -6.39
N THR A 659 -13.50 -27.30 -7.41
CA THR A 659 -13.39 -27.85 -8.76
C THR A 659 -13.27 -26.72 -9.78
N PRO A 660 -12.78 -26.98 -11.01
CA PRO A 660 -12.71 -25.95 -12.04
C PRO A 660 -14.05 -25.26 -12.36
N SER A 661 -15.19 -25.94 -12.14
CA SER A 661 -16.54 -25.37 -12.34
C SER A 661 -16.92 -24.37 -11.24
N SER A 662 -16.27 -24.39 -10.07
CA SER A 662 -16.48 -23.41 -9.00
C SER A 662 -16.22 -21.97 -9.44
N ARG A 663 -15.48 -21.76 -10.55
CA ARG A 663 -15.26 -20.44 -11.15
C ARG A 663 -16.54 -19.79 -11.69
N GLU A 664 -17.60 -20.56 -11.93
CA GLU A 664 -18.90 -20.02 -12.36
C GLU A 664 -19.55 -19.15 -11.27
N ASP A 665 -19.24 -19.41 -10.01
CA ASP A 665 -19.76 -18.67 -8.85
C ASP A 665 -18.85 -17.52 -8.39
N TYR A 666 -17.72 -17.30 -9.06
CA TYR A 666 -16.76 -16.29 -8.65
C TYR A 666 -17.34 -14.88 -8.79
N ASN A 667 -17.12 -14.07 -7.76
CA ASN A 667 -17.22 -12.63 -7.86
C ASN A 667 -16.01 -12.05 -8.61
N ILE A 668 -16.23 -11.74 -9.89
CA ILE A 668 -15.23 -11.11 -10.77
C ILE A 668 -15.59 -9.67 -11.15
N ILE A 669 -16.57 -9.07 -10.46
CA ILE A 669 -17.06 -7.71 -10.74
C ILE A 669 -16.46 -6.72 -9.76
N ASP A 670 -16.67 -6.94 -8.47
CA ASP A 670 -16.22 -6.08 -7.36
C ASP A 670 -15.60 -6.89 -6.19
N PRO A 671 -14.69 -7.84 -6.46
CA PRO A 671 -14.02 -8.59 -5.40
C PRO A 671 -13.17 -7.67 -4.55
N ILE A 672 -13.28 -7.84 -3.23
CA ILE A 672 -12.47 -7.08 -2.28
C ILE A 672 -10.99 -7.40 -2.46
N VAL A 673 -10.15 -6.36 -2.45
CA VAL A 673 -8.69 -6.50 -2.51
C VAL A 673 -8.13 -6.44 -1.10
N ARG A 674 -7.27 -7.38 -0.73
CA ARG A 674 -6.69 -7.49 0.62
C ARG A 674 -5.44 -8.37 0.62
N SER A 675 -4.70 -8.38 1.73
CA SER A 675 -3.47 -9.18 1.89
C SER A 675 -3.65 -10.46 2.71
N THR A 676 -4.73 -10.54 3.49
CA THR A 676 -5.01 -11.69 4.36
C THR A 676 -6.42 -12.21 4.15
N ILE A 677 -6.60 -13.52 4.04
CA ILE A 677 -7.93 -14.13 3.84
C ILE A 677 -8.11 -15.41 4.63
N GLN A 678 -9.30 -15.56 5.21
CA GLN A 678 -9.67 -16.77 5.94
C GLN A 678 -10.09 -17.90 5.02
N VAL A 679 -9.88 -19.14 5.48
CA VAL A 679 -10.35 -20.36 4.83
C VAL A 679 -11.13 -21.16 5.87
N TYR A 680 -12.43 -21.31 5.64
CA TYR A 680 -13.33 -21.94 6.59
C TYR A 680 -13.11 -23.46 6.67
N PRO A 681 -13.47 -24.09 7.82
CA PRO A 681 -13.41 -25.54 7.95
C PRO A 681 -14.18 -26.28 6.87
N ALA A 682 -13.58 -27.33 6.31
CA ALA A 682 -14.16 -28.16 5.25
C ALA A 682 -14.63 -27.35 4.03
N GLY A 683 -13.87 -26.32 3.68
CA GLY A 683 -14.17 -25.45 2.54
C GLY A 683 -12.92 -24.95 1.85
N TRP A 684 -13.13 -24.06 0.89
CA TRP A 684 -12.09 -23.45 0.10
C TRP A 684 -12.31 -21.95 -0.07
N THR A 685 -11.23 -21.24 -0.36
CA THR A 685 -11.26 -19.82 -0.71
C THR A 685 -10.31 -19.58 -1.87
N ALA A 686 -10.80 -18.88 -2.89
CA ALA A 686 -10.07 -18.61 -4.12
C ALA A 686 -9.77 -17.11 -4.25
N VAL A 687 -8.53 -16.81 -4.63
CA VAL A 687 -8.04 -15.44 -4.84
C VAL A 687 -7.30 -15.32 -6.16
N TYR A 688 -7.38 -14.15 -6.79
CA TYR A 688 -6.57 -13.78 -7.95
C TYR A 688 -5.50 -12.78 -7.55
N VAL A 689 -4.27 -13.01 -8.00
CA VAL A 689 -3.10 -12.16 -7.74
C VAL A 689 -2.46 -11.79 -9.06
N TYR A 690 -2.11 -10.52 -9.26
CA TYR A 690 -1.30 -10.11 -10.40
C TYR A 690 0.16 -10.01 -9.97
N LEU A 691 1.03 -10.85 -10.52
CA LEU A 691 2.42 -10.96 -10.07
C LEU A 691 3.32 -9.89 -10.71
N ASP A 692 3.14 -8.63 -10.30
CA ASP A 692 3.87 -7.46 -10.82
C ASP A 692 5.10 -7.02 -10.01
N ASN A 693 5.34 -7.65 -8.87
CA ASN A 693 6.42 -7.32 -7.94
C ASN A 693 7.51 -8.43 -7.89
N PRO A 694 8.59 -8.33 -8.68
CA PRO A 694 9.67 -9.32 -8.62
C PRO A 694 10.30 -9.41 -7.22
N GLY A 695 10.60 -10.62 -6.79
CA GLY A 695 11.09 -10.89 -5.45
C GLY A 695 10.89 -12.33 -5.00
N MET A 696 11.24 -12.55 -3.74
CA MET A 696 10.97 -13.78 -3.01
C MET A 696 9.91 -13.45 -1.94
N TRP A 697 8.71 -14.00 -2.08
CA TRP A 697 7.55 -13.60 -1.27
C TRP A 697 6.98 -14.76 -0.49
N ASN A 698 6.74 -14.57 0.80
CA ASN A 698 6.20 -15.62 1.65
C ASN A 698 4.68 -15.69 1.54
N LEU A 699 4.17 -16.91 1.36
CA LEU A 699 2.76 -17.25 1.45
C LEU A 699 2.58 -18.18 2.66
N ARG A 700 1.89 -17.72 3.69
CA ARG A 700 1.85 -18.40 5.00
C ARG A 700 0.49 -18.34 5.65
N SER A 701 0.27 -19.24 6.61
CA SER A 701 -0.75 -19.05 7.63
C SER A 701 -0.38 -17.89 8.57
N GLN A 702 -1.40 -17.15 9.02
CA GLN A 702 -1.30 -16.13 10.07
C GLN A 702 -1.53 -16.73 11.46
N ASN A 703 -2.00 -17.98 11.54
CA ASN A 703 -1.98 -18.72 12.80
C ASN A 703 -0.52 -19.04 13.14
N LEU A 704 -0.03 -18.43 14.22
CA LEU A 704 1.39 -18.41 14.56
C LEU A 704 1.94 -19.82 14.81
N MET A 705 1.12 -20.71 15.39
CA MET A 705 1.49 -22.11 15.59
C MET A 705 1.66 -22.82 14.26
N LYS A 706 0.68 -22.68 13.36
CA LYS A 706 0.73 -23.39 12.08
C LYS A 706 1.90 -22.91 11.22
N TRP A 707 2.12 -21.59 11.16
CA TRP A 707 3.28 -21.02 10.48
C TRP A 707 4.60 -21.53 11.07
N TYR A 708 4.78 -21.45 12.40
CA TYR A 708 6.01 -21.92 13.05
C TYR A 708 6.31 -23.40 12.78
N MET A 709 5.26 -24.20 12.60
CA MET A 709 5.34 -25.63 12.36
C MET A 709 5.34 -26.02 10.87
N GLY A 710 5.46 -25.05 9.97
CA GLY A 710 5.75 -25.29 8.55
C GLY A 710 4.62 -25.01 7.57
N GLU A 711 3.53 -24.37 7.99
CA GLU A 711 2.45 -23.96 7.09
C GLU A 711 2.78 -22.67 6.33
N GLU A 712 3.77 -22.77 5.44
CA GLU A 712 4.18 -21.70 4.55
C GLU A 712 4.85 -22.26 3.28
N LEU A 713 4.99 -21.40 2.28
CA LEU A 713 5.84 -21.60 1.11
C LEU A 713 6.31 -20.25 0.57
N TYR A 714 7.25 -20.25 -0.36
CA TYR A 714 7.73 -19.02 -0.98
C TYR A 714 7.43 -19.01 -2.47
N ILE A 715 6.90 -17.88 -2.96
CA ILE A 715 6.71 -17.62 -4.38
C ILE A 715 7.89 -16.79 -4.87
N ARG A 716 8.64 -17.35 -5.82
CA ARG A 716 9.71 -16.66 -6.53
C ARG A 716 9.16 -16.03 -7.79
N VAL A 717 9.08 -14.70 -7.80
CA VAL A 717 8.71 -13.92 -8.99
C VAL A 717 9.97 -13.28 -9.55
N TYR A 718 10.29 -13.58 -10.81
CA TYR A 718 11.58 -13.23 -11.38
C TYR A 718 11.45 -12.47 -12.69
N ASP A 719 12.19 -11.36 -12.80
CA ASP A 719 12.49 -10.67 -14.04
C ASP A 719 14.01 -10.75 -14.27
N ALA A 720 14.42 -11.21 -15.46
CA ALA A 720 15.84 -11.33 -15.80
C ALA A 720 16.51 -9.98 -16.10
N ASP A 721 15.71 -8.92 -16.25
CA ASP A 721 16.21 -7.56 -16.46
C ASP A 721 16.80 -7.00 -15.16
N PRO A 722 18.11 -6.72 -15.09
CA PRO A 722 18.78 -6.24 -13.88
C PRO A 722 18.45 -4.77 -13.54
N ASN A 723 17.50 -4.16 -14.24
CA ASN A 723 17.12 -2.77 -14.02
C ASN A 723 16.57 -2.57 -12.59
N PRO A 724 17.18 -1.68 -11.79
CA PRO A 724 16.74 -1.41 -10.42
C PRO A 724 15.32 -0.81 -10.33
N ALA A 725 14.78 -0.31 -11.45
CA ALA A 725 13.38 0.13 -11.55
C ALA A 725 12.37 -1.05 -11.58
N LYS A 726 12.84 -2.29 -11.69
CA LYS A 726 12.03 -3.51 -11.70
C LYS A 726 12.20 -4.36 -10.44
N GLU A 727 13.41 -4.41 -9.90
CA GLU A 727 13.69 -4.95 -8.58
C GLU A 727 14.91 -4.23 -7.99
N GLN A 728 14.80 -3.74 -6.76
CA GLN A 728 15.90 -3.03 -6.13
C GLN A 728 17.09 -3.97 -5.85
N PRO A 729 18.32 -3.47 -6.01
CA PRO A 729 19.50 -4.23 -5.60
C PRO A 729 19.46 -4.48 -4.10
N PRO A 730 20.23 -5.48 -3.60
CA PRO A 730 20.39 -5.66 -2.17
C PRO A 730 20.89 -4.36 -1.52
N PRO A 731 20.41 -4.02 -0.32
CA PRO A 731 20.82 -2.80 0.36
C PRO A 731 22.30 -2.84 0.78
N ASP A 732 22.95 -1.68 0.88
CA ASP A 732 24.37 -1.59 1.26
C ASP A 732 24.65 -2.18 2.65
N ASN A 733 23.67 -2.14 3.55
CA ASN A 733 23.73 -2.70 4.90
C ASN A 733 23.23 -4.17 4.97
N LEU A 734 23.20 -4.90 3.85
CA LEU A 734 22.72 -6.28 3.78
C LEU A 734 23.45 -7.19 4.78
N LEU A 735 22.69 -7.75 5.72
CA LEU A 735 23.19 -8.77 6.64
C LEU A 735 23.43 -10.10 5.89
N ARG A 736 24.56 -10.74 6.17
CA ARG A 736 24.93 -12.05 5.60
C ARG A 736 24.96 -13.15 6.66
N CYS A 737 24.54 -14.34 6.28
CA CYS A 737 24.42 -15.50 7.16
C CYS A 737 24.42 -16.81 6.34
N GLY A 738 24.30 -17.94 7.04
CA GLY A 738 24.33 -19.27 6.41
C GLY A 738 25.66 -19.52 5.68
N ILE A 739 25.59 -19.93 4.42
CA ILE A 739 26.76 -20.26 3.59
C ILE A 739 27.51 -19.03 3.05
N PHE A 740 26.98 -17.81 3.24
CA PHE A 740 27.55 -16.56 2.72
C PHE A 740 28.13 -15.64 3.80
N LYS A 741 28.43 -16.19 4.99
CA LYS A 741 29.05 -15.45 6.09
C LYS A 741 30.41 -14.86 5.73
#